data_AF-A0A9Q0P399-F1
#
_entry.id   AF-A0A9Q0P399-F1
#
_cell.length_a   1.000
_cell.length_b   1.000
_cell.length_c   1.000
_cell.angle_alpha   90.00
_cell.angle_beta   90.00
_cell.angle_gamma   90.00
#
_symmetry.space_group_name_H-M   'P 1'
#
loop_
_entity.id
_entity.type
_entity.pdbx_description
1 polymer ?
#
loop_
_entity_poly.entity_id
_entity_poly.type
_entity_poly.pdbx_seq_one_letter_code
_entity_poly.pdbx_strand_id
1 'polypeptide(L)'
;MDWPQLHSPCLREHISIGVQLGFLGILLLQFLRKCVDLAFNGGAKTTDQGKEDCQIGLKFSNSYKASMVCSTLLLGVHISMLLMLLNGRETDCNSIVRVFSAEVLQIIAWAISLVAVYRIFPSRRYVKFPWTIRAWWLCSFLMSIACISLDISFRITYHGHLRLRDYADLFALLPSTFLLAISVRGTTCIVFNAFNGITDPLLQEKSGKDSDSKRESPYGKATLLQQITFSWLTPLFAVGYKKPLEQDEIPDLDVKDSAGFLSSSFDENLNQVKEKERSTNPSIYKAIFLFIRKKAAINALFAVTSAAASYVGPYLIDDFVNFLTKKNTRSLQSGYLLALGFLGAKTVETIAQRQWIFGARQLGLRLRASMISHIYKKGLLLSSQSRQSHTSGEIINYMSVDIQRITDFIWYLNYIWMLPIQISLAIYILQTTLGLGSMAALTATLAVMACNIPITRYQKRYQTKIMEAKDNRMKATSEVLRNMKILKLQAWDTEFLHKIESLRKIEYDCLWKSLRLSAISAFVFWGSPTFISVVTFGACMLMGIQLTAGRVLSALATFRMLQDPIFNLPDLLSVIAQGKVSADRVASFLQEAEIQHDATEYVPKDQGEYAISIDDGRFSWDSDSSNPTLDEIRLKVKRGMKVAICGTVGSGKSSLLSCILGEIQKLSGTVKISGAKAYVPQSPWILTGNIRENILFGNPYDSVRYYRTVKSCALLKDFELFSCGDLTDIGERGINMSGGQKQRIQIARAVYHDADIYLFDDPFSAVDAHTGTQLFQECLMGILKDKTVIYVTHQVEFLPAADIILVMQNGRIEQAGTFSELLKQNVGFEALVGAHSEALESVLAVENSRRTSQDPEPDDESNTESTSNSNSSLSQYHSDHDLSVEISEKGGKFVQDEEREKGSIGKEVYWSYLTIVKGGALVPCIILAQSLFQILQVVSNYWMAWSSPPTSDTAPVFGMSFILLVYTLLSISSSLCVLVRATLVAITGLSTAQKLFTNMLHSLLRAPMAFFDSTPTGRILNRKKTVMEEYENKEF
;
A
#
# COMPACT_ATOMS: atom_id res chain seq x y z
N MET A 1 -55.69 21.89 4.68
CA MET A 1 -54.44 21.84 5.46
C MET A 1 -53.41 22.60 4.64
N ASP A 2 -53.31 23.90 4.85
CA ASP A 2 -52.38 24.75 4.12
C ASP A 2 -50.98 24.52 4.66
N TRP A 3 -50.07 24.07 3.81
CA TRP A 3 -48.65 24.03 4.14
C TRP A 3 -48.19 25.47 4.49
N PRO A 4 -47.46 25.69 5.58
CA PRO A 4 -46.93 27.03 5.87
C PRO A 4 -46.04 27.46 4.71
N GLN A 5 -46.30 28.66 4.17
CA GLN A 5 -45.44 29.28 3.15
C GLN A 5 -43.98 29.25 3.64
N LEU A 6 -43.06 28.79 2.78
CA LEU A 6 -41.62 28.62 3.09
C LEU A 6 -40.94 29.90 3.61
N HIS A 7 -41.58 31.06 3.49
CA HIS A 7 -41.10 32.38 3.89
C HIS A 7 -41.73 32.94 5.19
N SER A 8 -42.53 32.17 5.94
CA SER A 8 -43.10 32.70 7.19
C SER A 8 -42.04 32.79 8.31
N PRO A 9 -41.97 33.89 9.08
CA PRO A 9 -41.00 34.06 10.17
C PRO A 9 -41.22 33.07 11.33
N CYS A 10 -42.37 32.39 11.38
CA CYS A 10 -42.69 31.38 12.39
C CYS A 10 -42.27 29.95 12.01
N LEU A 11 -41.77 29.71 10.78
CA LEU A 11 -41.35 28.38 10.32
C LEU A 11 -40.21 27.81 11.18
N ARG A 12 -39.28 28.67 11.60
CA ARG A 12 -38.18 28.34 12.51
C ARG A 12 -38.69 27.70 13.81
N GLU A 13 -39.69 28.33 14.43
CA GLU A 13 -40.24 27.85 15.70
C GLU A 13 -41.00 26.54 15.53
N HIS A 14 -41.65 26.30 14.38
CA HIS A 14 -42.29 25.03 14.08
C HIS A 14 -41.29 23.86 13.97
N ILE A 15 -40.16 24.07 13.27
CA ILE A 15 -39.12 23.05 13.14
C ILE A 15 -38.48 22.78 14.51
N SER A 16 -38.21 23.84 15.29
CA SER A 16 -37.66 23.76 16.65
C SER A 16 -38.53 22.91 17.58
N ILE A 17 -39.82 23.23 17.67
CA ILE A 17 -40.78 22.50 18.51
C ILE A 17 -40.89 21.03 18.07
N GLY A 18 -40.98 20.78 16.76
CA GLY A 18 -41.13 19.42 16.22
C GLY A 18 -39.96 18.50 16.56
N VAL A 19 -38.72 18.97 16.38
CA VAL A 19 -37.51 18.17 16.68
C VAL A 19 -37.37 17.89 18.17
N GLN A 20 -37.75 18.84 19.02
CA GLN A 20 -37.66 18.69 20.47
C GLN A 20 -38.71 17.76 21.06
N LEU A 21 -39.95 17.85 20.57
CA LEU A 21 -40.99 16.87 20.91
C LEU A 21 -40.58 15.46 20.46
N GLY A 22 -39.93 15.33 19.29
CA GLY A 22 -39.35 14.07 18.83
C GLY A 22 -38.29 13.51 19.78
N PHE A 23 -37.35 14.34 20.23
CA PHE A 23 -36.32 13.92 21.19
C PHE A 23 -36.89 13.51 22.55
N LEU A 24 -37.79 14.33 23.10
CA LEU A 24 -38.48 14.02 24.36
C LEU A 24 -39.32 12.75 24.24
N GLY A 25 -39.99 12.54 23.11
CA GLY A 25 -40.73 11.32 22.80
C GLY A 25 -39.85 10.06 22.79
N ILE A 26 -38.65 10.13 22.20
CA ILE A 26 -37.68 9.02 22.21
C ILE A 26 -37.21 8.70 23.63
N LEU A 27 -36.93 9.72 24.45
CA LEU A 27 -36.54 9.52 25.85
C LEU A 27 -37.67 8.91 26.68
N LEU A 28 -38.91 9.36 26.47
CA LEU A 28 -40.09 8.84 27.14
C LEU A 28 -40.36 7.39 26.75
N LEU A 29 -40.18 7.04 25.48
CA LEU A 29 -40.26 5.65 25.00
C LEU A 29 -39.18 4.75 25.63
N GLN A 30 -37.96 5.25 25.79
CA GLN A 30 -36.89 4.50 26.46
C GLN A 30 -37.15 4.33 27.95
N PHE A 31 -37.70 5.35 28.60
CA PHE A 31 -38.10 5.28 30.01
C PHE A 31 -39.24 4.27 30.18
N LEU A 32 -40.27 4.32 29.33
CA LEU A 32 -41.36 3.35 29.32
C LEU A 32 -40.86 1.94 29.06
N ARG A 33 -39.98 1.74 28.08
CA ARG A 33 -39.35 0.43 27.82
C ARG A 33 -38.58 -0.08 29.03
N LYS A 34 -37.83 0.79 29.70
CA LYS A 34 -37.08 0.42 30.91
C LYS A 34 -38.00 0.12 32.10
N CYS A 35 -39.13 0.81 32.24
CA CYS A 35 -40.16 0.51 33.24
C CYS A 35 -40.88 -0.81 32.92
N VAL A 36 -41.16 -1.09 31.65
CA VAL A 36 -41.71 -2.38 31.19
C VAL A 36 -40.70 -3.50 31.42
N ASP A 37 -39.42 -3.30 31.08
CA ASP A 37 -38.35 -4.27 31.35
C ASP A 37 -38.19 -4.49 32.87
N LEU A 38 -38.34 -3.45 33.71
CA LEU A 38 -38.32 -3.59 35.18
C LEU A 38 -39.56 -4.33 35.71
N ALA A 39 -40.73 -4.09 35.12
CA ALA A 39 -41.99 -4.72 35.52
C ALA A 39 -42.05 -6.20 35.09
N PHE A 40 -41.47 -6.55 33.94
CA PHE A 40 -41.39 -7.93 33.44
C PHE A 40 -40.21 -8.72 34.01
N ASN A 41 -39.08 -8.07 34.35
CA ASN A 41 -37.91 -8.75 34.96
C ASN A 41 -37.82 -8.58 36.48
N GLY A 42 -38.93 -8.34 37.18
CA GLY A 42 -39.00 -8.26 38.65
C GLY A 42 -38.65 -9.55 39.42
N GLY A 43 -38.08 -10.57 38.77
CA GLY A 43 -37.79 -11.87 39.34
C GLY A 43 -36.44 -12.47 38.90
N ALA A 44 -35.34 -11.75 39.08
CA ALA A 44 -34.00 -12.36 39.05
C ALA A 44 -33.03 -11.58 39.95
N LYS A 45 -33.04 -11.89 41.25
CA LYS A 45 -31.91 -11.59 42.14
C LYS A 45 -30.81 -12.61 41.82
N THR A 46 -29.81 -12.21 41.04
CA THR A 46 -28.52 -12.89 41.03
C THR A 46 -27.57 -12.21 42.00
N THR A 47 -27.08 -13.02 42.91
CA THR A 47 -26.05 -12.80 43.92
C THR A 47 -24.79 -12.23 43.27
N ASP A 48 -24.40 -11.00 43.63
CA ASP A 48 -23.10 -10.43 43.28
C ASP A 48 -22.14 -10.73 44.44
N GLN A 49 -21.31 -11.75 44.26
CA GLN A 49 -20.18 -12.07 45.15
C GLN A 49 -19.05 -11.06 44.90
N GLY A 50 -18.55 -10.51 46.01
CA GLY A 50 -17.17 -10.04 46.23
C GLY A 50 -16.45 -9.35 45.07
N LYS A 51 -16.43 -8.01 45.10
CA LYS A 51 -15.32 -7.25 44.52
C LYS A 51 -14.75 -6.29 45.56
N GLU A 52 -13.52 -6.59 45.94
CA GLU A 52 -12.63 -5.77 46.74
C GLU A 52 -12.57 -4.34 46.21
N ASP A 53 -12.64 -3.39 47.15
CA ASP A 53 -12.43 -1.97 46.90
C ASP A 53 -10.97 -1.70 46.52
N CYS A 54 -10.67 -1.79 45.23
CA CYS A 54 -9.43 -1.25 44.67
C CYS A 54 -9.67 0.23 44.33
N GLN A 55 -9.05 1.14 45.11
CA GLN A 55 -9.06 2.57 44.83
C GLN A 55 -8.27 2.87 43.54
N ILE A 56 -8.98 2.96 42.42
CA ILE A 56 -8.41 3.36 41.13
C ILE A 56 -8.45 4.89 41.01
N GLY A 57 -7.28 5.52 40.87
CA GLY A 57 -7.17 6.94 40.57
C GLY A 57 -7.78 7.29 39.21
N LEU A 58 -8.92 7.98 39.21
CA LEU A 58 -9.63 8.44 38.02
C LEU A 58 -9.03 9.77 37.51
N LYS A 59 -8.36 9.74 36.35
CA LYS A 59 -7.98 10.97 35.63
C LYS A 59 -9.10 11.36 34.67
N PHE A 60 -9.69 12.53 34.88
CA PHE A 60 -10.77 13.04 34.03
C PHE A 60 -10.33 13.16 32.56
N SER A 61 -11.07 12.53 31.65
CA SER A 61 -10.90 12.75 30.21
C SER A 61 -11.26 14.18 29.82
N ASN A 62 -10.41 14.83 29.03
CA ASN A 62 -10.68 16.15 28.46
C ASN A 62 -11.98 16.17 27.64
N SER A 63 -12.37 15.04 27.03
CA SER A 63 -13.62 14.94 26.25
C SER A 63 -14.87 14.97 27.13
N TYR A 64 -14.81 14.39 28.34
CA TYR A 64 -15.94 14.41 29.28
C TYR A 64 -16.12 15.80 29.87
N LYS A 65 -15.03 16.41 30.37
CA LYS A 65 -15.03 17.79 30.88
C LYS A 65 -15.56 18.77 29.84
N ALA A 66 -15.09 18.65 28.60
CA ALA A 66 -15.54 19.54 27.54
C ALA A 66 -17.00 19.28 27.12
N SER A 67 -17.50 18.03 27.14
CA SER A 67 -18.93 17.76 26.91
C SER A 67 -19.86 18.38 27.96
N MET A 68 -19.43 18.39 29.22
CA MET A 68 -20.13 19.08 30.31
C MET A 68 -20.13 20.59 30.10
N VAL A 69 -18.95 21.19 29.86
CA VAL A 69 -18.80 22.64 29.62
C VAL A 69 -19.65 23.11 28.44
N CYS A 70 -19.62 22.40 27.30
CA CYS A 70 -20.40 22.76 26.13
C CYS A 70 -21.92 22.63 26.38
N SER A 71 -22.36 21.61 27.12
CA SER A 71 -23.78 21.43 27.45
C SER A 71 -24.28 22.49 28.43
N THR A 72 -23.44 22.92 29.39
CA THR A 72 -23.76 24.05 30.30
C THR A 72 -23.80 25.39 29.57
N LEU A 73 -22.89 25.62 28.62
CA LEU A 73 -22.88 26.85 27.81
C LEU A 73 -24.15 26.96 26.96
N LEU A 74 -24.58 25.87 26.31
CA LEU A 74 -25.79 25.85 25.49
C LEU A 74 -27.06 26.08 26.33
N LEU A 75 -27.15 25.43 27.49
CA LEU A 75 -28.23 25.69 28.45
C LEU A 75 -28.26 27.17 28.87
N GLY A 76 -27.10 27.76 29.16
CA GLY A 76 -26.97 29.18 29.53
C GLY A 76 -27.41 30.14 28.43
N VAL A 77 -27.09 29.84 27.16
CA VAL A 77 -27.52 30.66 26.01
C VAL A 77 -29.05 30.67 25.90
N HIS A 78 -29.73 29.52 25.99
CA HIS A 78 -31.19 29.46 25.88
C HIS A 78 -31.91 30.09 27.08
N ILE A 79 -31.36 29.96 28.29
CA ILE A 79 -31.87 30.70 29.47
C ILE A 79 -31.74 32.21 29.26
N SER A 80 -30.61 32.68 28.72
CA SER A 80 -30.42 34.10 28.39
C SER A 80 -31.39 34.56 27.30
N MET A 81 -31.71 33.74 26.30
CA MET A 81 -32.70 34.08 25.27
C MET A 81 -34.11 34.19 25.85
N LEU A 82 -34.51 33.26 26.72
CA LEU A 82 -35.81 33.31 27.43
C LEU A 82 -35.92 34.57 28.29
N LEU A 83 -34.85 34.97 28.98
CA LEU A 83 -34.82 36.20 29.77
C LEU A 83 -34.96 37.46 28.89
N MET A 84 -34.37 37.46 27.69
CA MET A 84 -34.54 38.57 26.75
C MET A 84 -35.96 38.67 26.18
N LEU A 85 -36.64 37.53 25.99
CA LEU A 85 -38.04 37.48 25.57
C LEU A 85 -38.98 38.02 26.64
N LEU A 86 -38.71 37.72 27.92
CA LEU A 86 -39.46 38.24 29.07
C LEU A 86 -39.32 39.77 29.23
N ASN A 87 -38.17 40.33 28.83
CA ASN A 87 -37.91 41.77 28.87
C ASN A 87 -38.48 42.56 27.67
N GLY A 88 -39.37 41.95 26.86
CA GLY A 88 -40.16 42.66 25.85
C GLY A 88 -39.41 43.06 24.58
N ARG A 89 -38.31 42.38 24.21
CA ARG A 89 -37.60 42.64 22.94
C ARG A 89 -38.32 41.97 21.75
N GLU A 90 -38.47 42.71 20.65
CA GLU A 90 -39.20 42.32 19.44
C GLU A 90 -38.77 40.97 18.84
N THR A 91 -39.75 40.09 18.59
CA THR A 91 -39.61 38.82 17.85
C THR A 91 -40.25 38.93 16.48
N ASP A 92 -39.63 38.32 15.46
CA ASP A 92 -40.14 38.36 14.07
C ASP A 92 -41.41 37.53 13.84
N CYS A 93 -41.76 36.62 14.76
CA CYS A 93 -42.98 35.82 14.69
C CYS A 93 -44.12 36.51 15.47
N ASN A 94 -45.26 36.73 14.81
CA ASN A 94 -46.46 37.35 15.41
C ASN A 94 -47.07 36.55 16.57
N SER A 95 -46.65 35.30 16.78
CA SER A 95 -47.13 34.45 17.87
C SER A 95 -46.10 34.35 19.00
N ILE A 96 -46.20 35.26 19.97
CA ILE A 96 -45.36 35.29 21.18
C ILE A 96 -45.42 33.94 21.93
N VAL A 97 -46.61 33.33 21.98
CA VAL A 97 -46.83 32.02 22.63
C VAL A 97 -45.96 30.92 22.01
N ARG A 98 -45.78 30.93 20.68
CA ARG A 98 -44.98 29.90 19.99
C ARG A 98 -43.49 30.07 20.26
N VAL A 99 -42.98 31.30 20.19
CA VAL A 99 -41.58 31.60 20.49
C VAL A 99 -41.25 31.22 21.93
N PHE A 100 -42.14 31.55 22.88
CA PHE A 100 -41.97 31.17 24.28
C PHE A 100 -41.98 29.65 24.47
N SER A 101 -42.90 28.93 23.81
CA SER A 101 -42.98 27.47 23.90
C SER A 101 -41.75 26.76 23.34
N ALA A 102 -41.15 27.29 22.27
CA ALA A 102 -39.95 26.74 21.68
C ALA A 102 -38.74 26.89 22.62
N GLU A 103 -38.50 28.08 23.18
CA GLU A 103 -37.36 28.32 24.09
C GLU A 103 -37.46 27.52 25.39
N VAL A 104 -38.66 27.40 25.98
CA VAL A 104 -38.90 26.57 27.17
C VAL A 104 -38.57 25.10 26.89
N LEU A 105 -38.98 24.59 25.73
CA LEU A 105 -38.72 23.21 25.35
C LEU A 105 -37.22 22.96 25.06
N GLN A 106 -36.49 23.97 24.56
CA GLN A 106 -35.03 23.91 24.39
C GLN A 106 -34.31 23.78 25.74
N ILE A 107 -34.72 24.57 26.73
CA ILE A 107 -34.16 24.54 28.09
C ILE A 107 -34.38 23.16 28.73
N ILE A 108 -35.59 22.60 28.58
CA ILE A 108 -35.91 21.27 29.10
C ILE A 108 -35.02 20.20 28.45
N ALA A 109 -34.88 20.21 27.12
CA ALA A 109 -34.06 19.24 26.41
C ALA A 109 -32.57 19.31 26.81
N TRP A 110 -32.01 20.51 26.95
CA TRP A 110 -30.63 20.71 27.38
C TRP A 110 -30.38 20.37 28.85
N ALA A 111 -31.34 20.68 29.74
CA ALA A 111 -31.27 20.27 31.14
C ALA A 111 -31.26 18.75 31.28
N ILE A 112 -32.12 18.04 30.53
CA ILE A 112 -32.14 16.57 30.51
C ILE A 112 -30.84 16.01 29.94
N SER A 113 -30.31 16.59 28.86
CA SER A 113 -29.02 16.19 28.29
C SER A 113 -27.88 16.35 29.29
N LEU A 114 -27.81 17.49 30.00
CA LEU A 114 -26.80 17.76 31.02
C LEU A 114 -26.88 16.77 32.18
N VAL A 115 -28.09 16.49 32.68
CA VAL A 115 -28.31 15.48 33.74
C VAL A 115 -27.90 14.09 33.27
N ALA A 116 -28.19 13.73 32.02
CA ALA A 116 -27.80 12.44 31.45
C ALA A 116 -26.27 12.30 31.33
N VAL A 117 -25.56 13.35 30.90
CA VAL A 117 -24.08 13.38 30.85
C VAL A 117 -23.48 13.28 32.25
N TYR A 118 -24.07 13.96 33.23
CA TYR A 118 -23.63 13.88 34.64
C TYR A 118 -23.84 12.48 35.23
N ARG A 119 -24.98 11.84 34.97
CA ARG A 119 -25.32 10.49 35.48
C ARG A 119 -24.52 9.35 34.86
N ILE A 120 -23.88 9.56 33.70
CA ILE A 120 -23.00 8.55 33.08
C ILE A 120 -21.74 8.30 33.93
N PHE A 121 -21.30 9.29 34.73
CA PHE A 121 -20.07 9.21 35.51
C PHE A 121 -20.10 8.19 36.67
N PRO A 122 -21.12 8.16 37.56
CA PRO A 122 -21.18 7.15 38.62
C PRO A 122 -21.44 5.72 38.10
N SER A 123 -21.92 5.59 36.86
CA SER A 123 -22.19 4.30 36.22
C SER A 123 -20.89 3.73 35.63
N ARG A 124 -20.17 2.92 36.41
CA ARG A 124 -18.94 2.17 36.03
C ARG A 124 -19.06 1.28 34.76
N ARG A 125 -20.17 1.31 34.01
CA ARG A 125 -20.49 0.41 32.88
C ARG A 125 -20.28 1.00 31.48
N TYR A 126 -20.14 2.32 31.30
CA TYR A 126 -20.18 2.92 29.95
C TYR A 126 -18.84 3.55 29.49
N VAL A 127 -18.11 2.83 28.63
CA VAL A 127 -16.89 3.33 27.92
C VAL A 127 -17.25 4.26 26.74
N LYS A 128 -18.53 4.33 26.39
CA LYS A 128 -19.08 5.03 25.23
C LYS A 128 -20.32 5.80 25.64
N PHE A 129 -20.44 7.08 25.24
CA PHE A 129 -21.68 7.85 25.42
C PHE A 129 -22.88 7.10 24.81
N PRO A 130 -24.06 7.07 25.46
CA PRO A 130 -25.28 6.49 24.91
C PRO A 130 -25.61 7.05 23.53
N TRP A 131 -26.15 6.20 22.64
CA TRP A 131 -26.48 6.59 21.27
C TRP A 131 -27.55 7.70 21.22
N THR A 132 -28.45 7.78 22.21
CA THR A 132 -29.46 8.83 22.30
C THR A 132 -28.89 10.22 22.53
N ILE A 133 -27.90 10.34 23.41
CA ILE A 133 -27.22 11.62 23.67
C ILE A 133 -26.42 12.05 22.43
N ARG A 134 -25.79 11.09 21.74
CA ARG A 134 -25.07 11.36 20.49
C ARG A 134 -26.00 11.83 19.37
N ALA A 135 -27.12 11.15 19.21
CA ALA A 135 -28.15 11.52 18.24
C ALA A 135 -28.71 12.91 18.56
N TRP A 136 -28.94 13.23 19.84
CA TRP A 136 -29.33 14.57 20.26
C TRP A 136 -28.30 15.64 19.92
N TRP A 137 -27.02 15.44 20.25
CA TRP A 137 -25.98 16.40 19.92
C TRP A 137 -25.85 16.62 18.40
N LEU A 138 -25.99 15.56 17.60
CA LEU A 138 -26.05 15.64 16.15
C LEU A 138 -27.27 16.43 15.67
N CYS A 139 -28.47 16.11 16.14
CA CYS A 139 -29.71 16.79 15.78
C CYS A 139 -29.69 18.26 16.22
N SER A 140 -29.17 18.57 17.41
CA SER A 140 -29.07 19.94 17.92
C SER A 140 -28.11 20.79 17.09
N PHE A 141 -26.99 20.22 16.62
CA PHE A 141 -26.10 20.88 15.69
C PHE A 141 -26.77 21.15 14.33
N LEU A 142 -27.45 20.15 13.76
CA LEU A 142 -28.21 20.30 12.51
C LEU A 142 -29.32 21.35 12.63
N MET A 143 -30.00 21.38 13.78
CA MET A 143 -31.01 22.39 14.10
C MET A 143 -30.42 23.79 14.19
N SER A 144 -29.25 23.94 14.84
CA SER A 144 -28.57 25.23 14.96
C SER A 144 -28.17 25.76 13.58
N ILE A 145 -27.63 24.90 12.70
CA ILE A 145 -27.32 25.26 11.31
C ILE A 145 -28.59 25.63 10.54
N ALA A 146 -29.64 24.81 10.64
CA ALA A 146 -30.89 25.06 9.92
C ALA A 146 -31.50 26.40 10.33
N CYS A 147 -31.54 26.71 11.64
CA CYS A 147 -32.05 27.98 12.14
C CYS A 147 -31.21 29.15 11.64
N ILE A 148 -29.87 29.10 11.78
CA ILE A 148 -28.96 30.14 11.28
C ILE A 148 -29.12 30.33 9.77
N SER A 149 -29.26 29.25 9.00
CA SER A 149 -29.44 29.33 7.54
C SER A 149 -30.76 29.98 7.14
N LEU A 150 -31.85 29.70 7.88
CA LEU A 150 -33.16 30.31 7.68
C LEU A 150 -33.15 31.78 8.11
N ASP A 151 -32.50 32.13 9.21
CA ASP A 151 -32.38 33.50 9.70
C ASP A 151 -31.53 34.35 8.74
N ILE A 152 -30.40 33.82 8.27
CA ILE A 152 -29.55 34.45 7.26
C ILE A 152 -30.34 34.63 5.97
N SER A 153 -31.01 33.58 5.48
CA SER A 153 -31.82 33.66 4.25
C SER A 153 -32.94 34.70 4.39
N PHE A 154 -33.66 34.72 5.51
CA PHE A 154 -34.75 35.66 5.77
C PHE A 154 -34.24 37.11 5.83
N ARG A 155 -33.10 37.35 6.50
CA ARG A 155 -32.49 38.68 6.60
C ARG A 155 -31.93 39.16 5.27
N ILE A 156 -31.38 38.27 4.45
CA ILE A 156 -30.94 38.56 3.07
C ILE A 156 -32.13 38.99 2.23
N THR A 157 -33.27 38.30 2.35
CA THR A 157 -34.49 38.59 1.56
C THR A 157 -35.23 39.86 2.01
N TYR A 158 -35.29 40.15 3.31
CA TYR A 158 -36.11 41.25 3.88
C TYR A 158 -35.30 42.45 4.42
N HIS A 159 -33.98 42.50 4.20
CA HIS A 159 -33.13 43.65 4.54
C HIS A 159 -33.16 44.10 6.01
N GLY A 160 -33.21 43.16 6.96
CA GLY A 160 -33.19 43.44 8.41
C GLY A 160 -31.78 43.57 9.02
N HIS A 161 -31.64 44.34 10.11
CA HIS A 161 -30.42 44.38 10.92
C HIS A 161 -30.24 43.09 11.75
N LEU A 162 -28.97 42.74 12.03
CA LEU A 162 -28.64 41.65 12.96
C LEU A 162 -29.09 42.02 14.38
N ARG A 163 -30.00 41.23 14.95
CA ARG A 163 -30.45 41.39 16.34
C ARG A 163 -29.56 40.59 17.28
N LEU A 164 -29.59 40.93 18.58
CA LEU A 164 -28.85 40.21 19.64
C LEU A 164 -29.15 38.70 19.68
N ARG A 165 -30.33 38.28 19.22
CA ARG A 165 -30.71 36.87 19.09
C ARG A 165 -29.88 36.13 18.04
N ASP A 166 -29.63 36.76 16.89
CA ASP A 166 -28.84 36.20 15.79
C ASP A 166 -27.38 35.95 16.24
N TYR A 167 -26.83 36.84 17.07
CA TYR A 167 -25.50 36.67 17.69
C TYR A 167 -25.46 35.53 18.71
N ALA A 168 -26.55 35.32 19.46
CA ALA A 168 -26.63 34.23 20.43
C ALA A 168 -26.71 32.86 19.72
N ASP A 169 -27.41 32.77 18.59
CA ASP A 169 -27.46 31.57 17.75
C ASP A 169 -26.10 31.25 17.12
N LEU A 170 -25.39 32.26 16.61
CA LEU A 170 -24.00 32.12 16.15
C LEU A 170 -23.05 31.66 17.26
N PHE A 171 -23.23 32.16 18.49
CA PHE A 171 -22.43 31.73 19.64
C PHE A 171 -22.75 30.29 20.04
N ALA A 172 -24.02 29.86 19.97
CA ALA A 172 -24.44 28.48 20.24
C ALA A 172 -23.90 27.47 19.20
N LEU A 173 -23.54 27.91 17.99
CA LEU A 173 -22.93 27.05 16.98
C LEU A 173 -21.56 26.50 17.43
N LEU A 174 -20.76 27.28 18.16
CA LEU A 174 -19.42 26.86 18.59
C LEU A 174 -19.46 25.68 19.58
N PRO A 175 -20.19 25.72 20.71
CA PRO A 175 -20.33 24.56 21.58
C PRO A 175 -21.00 23.35 20.91
N SER A 176 -21.97 23.56 19.99
CA SER A 176 -22.66 22.47 19.31
C SER A 176 -21.78 21.74 18.28
N THR A 177 -20.89 22.44 17.57
CA THR A 177 -19.86 21.81 16.71
C THR A 177 -18.91 20.93 17.51
N PHE A 178 -18.55 21.35 18.72
CA PHE A 178 -17.66 20.59 19.59
C PHE A 178 -18.35 19.32 20.12
N LEU A 179 -19.63 19.40 20.49
CA LEU A 179 -20.44 18.24 20.87
C LEU A 179 -20.68 17.28 19.68
N LEU A 180 -20.81 17.79 18.46
CA LEU A 180 -20.83 16.96 17.24
C LEU A 180 -19.54 16.15 17.10
N ALA A 181 -18.38 16.79 17.27
CA ALA A 181 -17.09 16.10 17.19
C ALA A 181 -16.97 14.99 18.25
N ILE A 182 -17.46 15.22 19.46
CA ILE A 182 -17.54 14.20 20.52
C ILE A 182 -18.54 13.07 20.14
N SER A 183 -19.68 13.43 19.55
CA SER A 183 -20.71 12.49 19.10
C SER A 183 -20.16 11.50 18.07
N VAL A 184 -19.44 12.01 17.06
CA VAL A 184 -18.82 11.20 16.00
C VAL A 184 -17.68 10.33 16.55
N ARG A 185 -16.83 10.87 17.43
CA ARG A 185 -15.71 10.11 18.03
C ARG A 185 -16.19 9.03 18.99
N GLY A 186 -17.30 9.26 19.67
CA GLY A 186 -18.07 8.21 20.31
C GLY A 186 -17.36 7.44 21.43
N THR A 187 -16.35 8.01 22.06
CA THR A 187 -15.61 7.40 23.17
C THR A 187 -15.49 8.42 24.29
N THR A 188 -15.68 8.00 25.54
CA THR A 188 -15.46 8.88 26.70
C THR A 188 -13.97 9.13 26.94
N CYS A 189 -13.07 8.39 26.25
CA CYS A 189 -11.61 8.38 26.45
C CYS A 189 -11.25 8.25 27.94
N ILE A 190 -11.92 7.36 28.65
CA ILE A 190 -11.48 6.92 29.97
C ILE A 190 -10.25 6.04 29.74
N VAL A 191 -9.07 6.53 30.09
CA VAL A 191 -7.86 5.73 30.17
C VAL A 191 -7.92 5.01 31.50
N PHE A 192 -8.23 3.71 31.48
CA PHE A 192 -7.94 2.84 32.62
C PHE A 192 -6.43 2.60 32.59
N ASN A 193 -5.71 3.06 33.62
CA ASN A 193 -4.40 2.46 33.92
C ASN A 193 -4.68 1.05 34.45
N ALA A 194 -4.91 0.11 33.52
CA ALA A 194 -4.74 -1.29 33.84
C ALA A 194 -3.23 -1.51 33.95
N PHE A 195 -2.74 -1.85 35.14
CA PHE A 195 -1.46 -2.52 35.25
C PHE A 195 -1.50 -3.75 34.34
N ASN A 196 -0.45 -3.93 33.53
CA ASN A 196 -0.27 -5.06 32.64
C ASN A 196 -0.48 -6.38 33.40
N GLY A 197 -1.65 -6.99 33.19
CA GLY A 197 -2.01 -8.29 33.72
C GLY A 197 -2.26 -9.25 32.57
N ILE A 198 -1.21 -9.98 32.20
CA ILE A 198 -1.21 -11.33 31.62
C ILE A 198 -2.25 -11.57 30.51
N THR A 199 -1.98 -11.06 29.31
CA THR A 199 -2.24 -11.74 28.03
C THR A 199 -1.42 -11.03 26.95
N ASP A 200 -0.10 -11.20 26.98
CA ASP A 200 0.74 -10.98 25.81
C ASP A 200 0.85 -12.30 25.03
N PRO A 201 0.77 -12.28 23.69
CA PRO A 201 1.07 -13.45 22.88
C PRO A 201 2.54 -13.85 23.05
N LEU A 202 2.76 -15.16 23.16
CA LEU A 202 4.00 -15.91 23.43
C LEU A 202 5.13 -15.74 22.39
N LEU A 203 5.53 -14.52 22.06
CA LEU A 203 6.77 -14.25 21.33
C LEU A 203 7.52 -13.10 21.99
N GLN A 204 8.14 -13.42 23.12
CA GLN A 204 9.13 -12.55 23.75
C GLN A 204 10.47 -12.84 23.07
N GLU A 205 10.87 -11.99 22.11
CA GLU A 205 12.29 -11.86 21.75
C GLU A 205 13.04 -11.37 22.99
N LYS A 206 13.84 -12.25 23.59
CA LYS A 206 14.82 -11.86 24.60
C LYS A 206 16.24 -12.13 24.11
N SER A 207 16.94 -11.01 24.01
CA SER A 207 18.38 -10.76 24.09
C SER A 207 19.30 -11.19 22.93
N GLY A 208 19.54 -10.23 22.04
CA GLY A 208 20.87 -9.79 21.64
C GLY A 208 20.86 -8.25 21.64
N LYS A 209 21.95 -7.59 22.05
CA LYS A 209 22.08 -6.13 22.09
C LYS A 209 21.71 -5.51 20.72
N ASP A 210 21.06 -4.35 20.74
CA ASP A 210 20.47 -3.58 19.62
C ASP A 210 18.97 -3.81 19.33
N SER A 211 18.14 -3.92 20.38
CA SER A 211 16.70 -3.68 20.20
C SER A 211 16.48 -2.17 20.02
N ASP A 212 16.41 -1.73 18.75
CA ASP A 212 15.90 -0.43 18.34
C ASP A 212 14.66 -0.09 19.18
N SER A 213 14.75 0.96 20.00
CA SER A 213 13.61 1.43 20.79
C SER A 213 12.47 1.75 19.82
N LYS A 214 11.36 1.00 19.85
CA LYS A 214 10.17 1.25 19.02
C LYS A 214 9.86 2.74 19.02
N ARG A 215 10.07 3.40 17.88
CA ARG A 215 10.01 4.86 17.78
C ARG A 215 8.55 5.24 17.75
N GLU A 216 8.13 6.10 18.67
CA GLU A 216 6.70 6.36 18.83
C GLU A 216 6.12 7.12 17.62
N SER A 217 4.98 6.64 17.10
CA SER A 217 4.34 7.29 15.95
C SER A 217 3.71 8.66 16.35
N PRO A 218 4.10 9.77 15.69
CA PRO A 218 3.53 11.09 15.99
C PRO A 218 2.05 11.19 15.60
N TYR A 219 1.61 10.39 14.62
CA TYR A 219 0.22 10.33 14.16
C TYR A 219 -0.73 9.79 15.25
N GLY A 220 -0.33 8.75 15.99
CA GLY A 220 -1.15 8.14 17.04
C GLY A 220 -1.36 9.04 18.27
N LYS A 221 -0.36 9.89 18.56
CA LYS A 221 -0.39 10.84 19.70
C LYS A 221 -0.99 12.21 19.36
N ALA A 222 -1.12 12.54 18.07
CA ALA A 222 -1.58 13.84 17.63
C ALA A 222 -2.98 14.18 18.19
N THR A 223 -3.13 15.43 18.66
CA THR A 223 -4.45 15.98 19.03
C THR A 223 -5.31 16.16 17.78
N LEU A 224 -6.63 16.28 17.96
CA LEU A 224 -7.56 16.43 16.83
C LEU A 224 -7.23 17.65 15.95
N LEU A 225 -6.80 18.76 16.55
CA LEU A 225 -6.39 19.94 15.80
C LEU A 225 -5.10 19.70 15.00
N GLN A 226 -4.14 18.97 15.56
CA GLN A 226 -2.92 18.58 14.85
C GLN A 226 -3.22 17.59 13.70
N GLN A 227 -4.21 16.71 13.85
CA GLN A 227 -4.66 15.81 12.79
C GLN A 227 -5.38 16.56 11.66
N ILE A 228 -6.20 17.56 11.99
CA ILE A 228 -6.89 18.40 11.00
C ILE A 228 -5.89 19.23 10.17
N THR A 229 -4.90 19.82 10.85
CA THR A 229 -3.91 20.73 10.25
C THR A 229 -2.66 20.02 9.72
N PHE A 230 -2.52 18.70 9.95
CA PHE A 230 -1.32 17.91 9.66
C PHE A 230 -0.03 18.40 10.33
N SER A 231 -0.13 19.18 11.41
CA SER A 231 1.03 19.78 12.08
C SER A 231 1.92 18.76 12.81
N TRP A 232 1.47 17.51 12.95
CA TRP A 232 2.28 16.42 13.51
C TRP A 232 3.46 16.03 12.60
N LEU A 233 3.46 16.44 11.32
CA LEU A 233 4.56 16.26 10.37
C LEU A 233 5.61 17.39 10.45
N THR A 234 5.28 18.54 11.04
CA THR A 234 6.18 19.70 11.10
C THR A 234 7.56 19.38 11.71
N PRO A 235 7.69 18.56 12.77
CA PRO A 235 9.00 18.18 13.29
C PRO A 235 9.86 17.43 12.26
N LEU A 236 9.26 16.51 11.50
CA LEU A 236 9.97 15.75 10.47
C LEU A 236 10.43 16.66 9.33
N PHE A 237 9.58 17.61 8.90
CA PHE A 237 9.97 18.60 7.89
C PHE A 237 11.06 19.55 8.38
N ALA A 238 11.07 19.90 9.67
CA ALA A 238 12.13 20.74 10.25
C ALA A 238 13.49 20.03 10.25
N VAL A 239 13.53 18.70 10.46
CA VAL A 239 14.74 17.89 10.32
C VAL A 239 15.14 17.77 8.85
N GLY A 240 14.19 17.41 7.98
CA GLY A 240 14.40 17.24 6.54
C GLY A 240 14.85 18.51 5.80
N TYR A 241 14.56 19.70 6.36
CA TYR A 241 15.06 20.97 5.87
C TYR A 241 16.54 21.22 6.24
N LYS A 242 16.99 20.74 7.39
CA LYS A 242 18.37 20.91 7.88
C LYS A 242 19.33 19.88 7.30
N LYS A 243 18.87 18.64 7.15
CA LYS A 243 19.63 17.55 6.55
C LYS A 243 18.71 16.58 5.79
N PRO A 244 19.24 15.85 4.79
CA PRO A 244 18.51 14.76 4.16
C PRO A 244 18.10 13.74 5.21
N LEU A 245 16.82 13.32 5.17
CA LEU A 245 16.26 12.35 6.11
C LEU A 245 16.93 11.00 5.91
N GLU A 246 17.46 10.44 6.99
CA GLU A 246 17.98 9.08 7.04
C GLU A 246 16.88 8.12 7.53
N GLN A 247 17.02 6.82 7.22
CA GLN A 247 15.98 5.82 7.49
C GLN A 247 15.66 5.71 8.99
N ASP A 248 16.64 5.99 9.84
CA ASP A 248 16.54 6.02 11.29
C ASP A 248 15.73 7.20 11.84
N GLU A 249 15.62 8.30 11.09
CA GLU A 249 14.86 9.49 11.50
C GLU A 249 13.36 9.42 11.13
N ILE A 250 12.99 8.44 10.31
CA ILE A 250 11.60 8.22 9.91
C ILE A 250 10.88 7.52 11.09
N PRO A 251 9.77 8.08 11.58
CA PRO A 251 9.04 7.48 12.70
C PRO A 251 8.36 6.17 12.29
N ASP A 252 8.24 5.24 13.24
CA ASP A 252 7.52 3.98 13.00
C ASP A 252 6.03 4.20 12.75
N LEU A 253 5.43 3.23 12.06
CA LEU A 253 3.99 3.21 11.79
C LEU A 253 3.19 3.04 13.09
N ASP A 254 1.99 3.63 13.14
CA ASP A 254 1.05 3.38 14.23
C ASP A 254 0.68 1.89 14.28
N VAL A 255 0.45 1.35 15.49
CA VAL A 255 0.16 -0.09 15.69
C VAL A 255 -1.06 -0.53 14.86
N LYS A 256 -2.06 0.34 14.73
CA LYS A 256 -3.28 0.10 13.94
C LYS A 256 -3.06 0.04 12.44
N ASP A 257 -1.90 0.52 11.98
CA ASP A 257 -1.51 0.62 10.57
C ASP A 257 -0.37 -0.38 10.25
N SER A 258 0.08 -1.17 11.24
CA SER A 258 1.06 -2.23 11.07
C SER A 258 0.51 -3.41 10.27
N ALA A 259 1.35 -4.05 9.44
CA ALA A 259 0.95 -5.19 8.62
C ALA A 259 0.40 -6.36 9.45
N GLY A 260 0.97 -6.61 10.64
CA GLY A 260 0.52 -7.66 11.56
C GLY A 260 -0.93 -7.44 12.03
N PHE A 261 -1.23 -6.24 12.55
CA PHE A 261 -2.59 -5.90 13.00
C PHE A 261 -3.61 -5.87 11.85
N LEU A 262 -3.20 -5.38 10.68
CA LEU A 262 -4.07 -5.35 9.50
C LEU A 262 -4.34 -6.73 8.94
N SER A 263 -3.35 -7.63 8.96
CA SER A 263 -3.54 -9.02 8.58
C SER A 263 -4.52 -9.70 9.53
N SER A 264 -4.33 -9.59 10.85
CA SER A 264 -5.22 -10.24 11.82
C SER A 264 -6.64 -9.69 11.74
N SER A 265 -6.79 -8.37 11.54
CA SER A 265 -8.12 -7.76 11.35
C SER A 265 -8.79 -8.24 10.05
N PHE A 266 -8.03 -8.48 8.98
CA PHE A 266 -8.60 -9.03 7.76
C PHE A 266 -8.97 -10.51 7.92
N ASP A 267 -8.15 -11.30 8.62
CA ASP A 267 -8.44 -12.71 8.98
C ASP A 267 -9.77 -12.82 9.77
N GLU A 268 -10.00 -11.95 10.75
CA GLU A 268 -11.28 -11.88 11.49
C GLU A 268 -12.48 -11.61 10.57
N ASN A 269 -12.34 -10.67 9.62
CA ASN A 269 -13.42 -10.35 8.67
C ASN A 269 -13.65 -11.51 7.69
N LEU A 270 -12.59 -12.20 7.27
CA LEU A 270 -12.68 -13.37 6.40
C LEU A 270 -13.41 -14.53 7.10
N ASN A 271 -13.09 -14.78 8.37
CA ASN A 271 -13.75 -15.80 9.18
C ASN A 271 -15.24 -15.49 9.40
N GLN A 272 -15.60 -14.22 9.66
CA GLN A 272 -17.00 -13.81 9.71
C GLN A 272 -17.77 -14.06 8.41
N VAL A 273 -17.10 -13.92 7.26
CA VAL A 273 -17.70 -14.25 5.95
C VAL A 273 -17.87 -15.76 5.80
N LYS A 274 -16.85 -16.55 6.15
CA LYS A 274 -16.91 -18.03 6.14
C LYS A 274 -18.08 -18.55 6.97
N GLU A 275 -18.22 -18.08 8.20
CA GLU A 275 -19.31 -18.46 9.11
C GLU A 275 -20.69 -18.10 8.54
N LYS A 276 -20.82 -16.91 7.95
CA LYS A 276 -22.10 -16.43 7.39
C LYS A 276 -22.50 -17.16 6.11
N GLU A 277 -21.54 -17.54 5.27
CA GLU A 277 -21.79 -18.21 3.99
C GLU A 277 -21.84 -19.74 4.10
N ARG A 278 -21.42 -20.32 5.24
CA ARG A 278 -21.27 -21.78 5.44
C ARG A 278 -20.50 -22.44 4.29
N SER A 279 -19.53 -21.72 3.72
CA SER A 279 -18.73 -22.16 2.58
C SER A 279 -17.27 -22.27 2.99
N THR A 280 -16.60 -23.30 2.48
CA THR A 280 -15.14 -23.46 2.58
C THR A 280 -14.40 -22.34 1.84
N ASN A 281 -15.01 -21.81 0.78
CA ASN A 281 -14.46 -20.73 -0.05
C ASN A 281 -15.27 -19.43 0.18
N PRO A 282 -14.85 -18.55 1.12
CA PRO A 282 -15.54 -17.28 1.36
C PRO A 282 -15.35 -16.32 0.20
N SER A 283 -16.35 -15.49 -0.06
CA SER A 283 -16.22 -14.39 -1.01
C SER A 283 -15.22 -13.34 -0.50
N ILE A 284 -14.05 -13.25 -1.15
CA ILE A 284 -12.99 -12.28 -0.85
C ILE A 284 -13.50 -10.84 -1.04
N TYR A 285 -14.37 -10.62 -2.04
CA TYR A 285 -15.04 -9.33 -2.25
C TYR A 285 -15.79 -8.82 -1.02
N LYS A 286 -16.51 -9.73 -0.35
CA LYS A 286 -17.30 -9.40 0.84
C LYS A 286 -16.39 -9.13 2.03
N ALA A 287 -15.29 -9.87 2.16
CA ALA A 287 -14.27 -9.62 3.18
C ALA A 287 -13.61 -8.25 2.99
N ILE A 288 -13.22 -7.89 1.76
CA ILE A 288 -12.69 -6.57 1.42
C ILE A 288 -13.71 -5.47 1.76
N PHE A 289 -14.98 -5.64 1.38
CA PHE A 289 -16.02 -4.67 1.69
C PHE A 289 -16.21 -4.49 3.20
N LEU A 290 -16.29 -5.58 3.97
CA LEU A 290 -16.45 -5.53 5.43
C LEU A 290 -15.26 -4.85 6.12
N PHE A 291 -14.05 -5.07 5.62
CA PHE A 291 -12.83 -4.43 6.11
C PHE A 291 -12.84 -2.92 5.88
N ILE A 292 -13.24 -2.45 4.68
CA ILE A 292 -13.17 -1.02 4.34
C ILE A 292 -14.38 -0.18 4.78
N ARG A 293 -15.57 -0.78 4.94
CA ARG A 293 -16.86 -0.05 5.01
C ARG A 293 -16.90 1.10 6.03
N LYS A 294 -16.34 0.90 7.22
CA LYS A 294 -16.43 1.89 8.32
C LYS A 294 -15.64 3.16 7.98
N LYS A 295 -14.43 3.00 7.44
CA LYS A 295 -13.56 4.13 7.06
C LYS A 295 -13.99 4.74 5.73
N ALA A 296 -14.46 3.91 4.79
CA ALA A 296 -15.02 4.38 3.52
C ALA A 296 -16.24 5.30 3.76
N ALA A 297 -17.14 4.95 4.68
CA ALA A 297 -18.29 5.80 5.02
C ALA A 297 -17.88 7.17 5.62
N ILE A 298 -16.85 7.19 6.46
CA ILE A 298 -16.32 8.45 7.03
C ILE A 298 -15.71 9.31 5.91
N ASN A 299 -14.91 8.72 5.03
CA ASN A 299 -14.34 9.43 3.88
C ASN A 299 -15.44 9.95 2.94
N ALA A 300 -16.50 9.17 2.74
CA ALA A 300 -17.62 9.58 1.92
C ALA A 300 -18.33 10.82 2.50
N LEU A 301 -18.52 10.87 3.82
CA LEU A 301 -19.08 12.06 4.45
C LEU A 301 -18.24 13.32 4.17
N PHE A 302 -16.92 13.25 4.34
CA PHE A 302 -16.03 14.38 4.04
C PHE A 302 -16.03 14.77 2.56
N ALA A 303 -16.13 13.80 1.64
CA ALA A 303 -16.23 14.06 0.22
C ALA A 303 -17.56 14.75 -0.17
N VAL A 304 -18.71 14.34 0.42
CA VAL A 304 -20.00 15.06 0.25
C VAL A 304 -19.84 16.50 0.72
N THR A 305 -19.32 16.69 1.93
CA THR A 305 -19.19 18.02 2.53
C THR A 305 -18.29 18.94 1.71
N SER A 306 -17.18 18.41 1.20
CA SER A 306 -16.27 19.15 0.31
C SER A 306 -16.97 19.53 -1.00
N ALA A 307 -17.69 18.60 -1.62
CA ALA A 307 -18.44 18.87 -2.85
C ALA A 307 -19.54 19.91 -2.62
N ALA A 308 -20.33 19.81 -1.54
CA ALA A 308 -21.37 20.79 -1.24
C ALA A 308 -20.79 22.19 -0.98
N ALA A 309 -19.70 22.27 -0.20
CA ALA A 309 -19.06 23.54 0.16
C ALA A 309 -18.44 24.26 -1.05
N SER A 310 -17.91 23.53 -2.03
CA SER A 310 -17.30 24.14 -3.22
C SER A 310 -18.33 24.86 -4.11
N TYR A 311 -19.57 24.38 -4.18
CA TYR A 311 -20.66 24.98 -4.95
C TYR A 311 -21.32 26.20 -4.27
N VAL A 312 -21.06 26.44 -2.99
CA VAL A 312 -21.53 27.65 -2.29
C VAL A 312 -20.92 28.91 -2.92
N GLY A 313 -19.67 28.84 -3.40
CA GLY A 313 -19.01 29.96 -4.07
C GLY A 313 -19.79 30.45 -5.30
N PRO A 314 -19.97 29.63 -6.34
CA PRO A 314 -20.78 29.98 -7.52
C PRO A 314 -22.18 30.48 -7.17
N TYR A 315 -22.86 29.87 -6.20
CA TYR A 315 -24.20 30.28 -5.78
C TYR A 315 -24.24 31.71 -5.21
N LEU A 316 -23.31 32.07 -4.32
CA LEU A 316 -23.29 33.38 -3.67
C LEU A 316 -22.73 34.52 -4.54
N ILE A 317 -22.09 34.22 -5.67
CA ILE A 317 -21.46 35.25 -6.54
C ILE A 317 -22.51 36.24 -7.08
N ASP A 318 -23.68 35.78 -7.50
CA ASP A 318 -24.71 36.68 -8.05
C ASP A 318 -25.23 37.65 -6.98
N ASP A 319 -25.48 37.15 -5.77
CA ASP A 319 -25.89 37.96 -4.62
C ASP A 319 -24.83 38.98 -4.19
N PHE A 320 -23.56 38.59 -4.24
CA PHE A 320 -22.43 39.45 -3.93
C PHE A 320 -22.27 40.59 -4.95
N VAL A 321 -22.40 40.29 -6.24
CA VAL A 321 -22.36 41.32 -7.30
C VAL A 321 -23.57 42.26 -7.16
N ASN A 322 -24.77 41.71 -6.91
CA ASN A 322 -25.97 42.51 -6.66
C ASN A 322 -25.84 43.42 -5.42
N PHE A 323 -25.11 42.99 -4.39
CA PHE A 323 -24.80 43.81 -3.22
C PHE A 323 -23.90 45.00 -3.57
N LEU A 324 -22.83 44.77 -4.33
CA LEU A 324 -21.88 45.82 -4.71
C LEU A 324 -22.51 46.88 -5.63
N THR A 325 -23.46 46.49 -6.48
CA THR A 325 -24.13 47.41 -7.40
C THR A 325 -25.20 48.27 -6.72
N LYS A 326 -25.97 47.72 -5.77
CA LYS A 326 -27.04 48.45 -5.04
C LYS A 326 -26.52 49.16 -3.78
N LYS A 327 -25.54 50.06 -3.98
CA LYS A 327 -24.77 50.76 -2.92
C LYS A 327 -25.59 51.55 -1.90
N ASN A 328 -26.80 52.02 -2.25
CA ASN A 328 -27.59 52.94 -1.40
C ASN A 328 -28.75 52.29 -0.63
N THR A 329 -29.06 51.00 -0.86
CA THR A 329 -30.24 50.35 -0.24
C THR A 329 -29.89 49.17 0.67
N ARG A 330 -28.63 48.69 0.66
CA ARG A 330 -28.21 47.51 1.44
C ARG A 330 -27.26 47.89 2.57
N SER A 331 -27.46 47.30 3.75
CA SER A 331 -26.66 47.57 4.94
C SER A 331 -25.25 46.95 4.82
N LEU A 332 -24.23 47.62 5.36
CA LEU A 332 -22.85 47.10 5.43
C LEU A 332 -22.76 45.73 6.11
N GLN A 333 -23.67 45.43 7.04
CA GLN A 333 -23.78 44.15 7.74
C GLN A 333 -24.04 42.97 6.79
N SER A 334 -24.88 43.14 5.76
CA SER A 334 -25.13 42.06 4.79
C SER A 334 -23.89 41.75 3.93
N GLY A 335 -23.05 42.75 3.67
CA GLY A 335 -21.79 42.58 2.95
C GLY A 335 -20.78 41.73 3.73
N TYR A 336 -20.62 42.02 5.03
CA TYR A 336 -19.75 41.21 5.90
C TYR A 336 -20.26 39.77 6.04
N LEU A 337 -21.58 39.56 6.10
CA LEU A 337 -22.17 38.24 6.17
C LEU A 337 -21.89 37.40 4.92
N LEU A 338 -22.00 38.00 3.72
CA LEU A 338 -21.63 37.36 2.46
C LEU A 338 -20.13 37.00 2.43
N ALA A 339 -19.25 37.93 2.82
CA ALA A 339 -17.81 37.69 2.86
C ALA A 339 -17.43 36.57 3.86
N LEU A 340 -18.05 36.53 5.04
CA LEU A 340 -17.91 35.45 6.00
C LEU A 340 -18.44 34.12 5.46
N GLY A 341 -19.53 34.14 4.68
CA GLY A 341 -20.05 32.98 3.97
C GLY A 341 -19.04 32.38 2.98
N PHE A 342 -18.38 33.22 2.17
CA PHE A 342 -17.31 32.78 1.26
C PHE A 342 -16.12 32.18 2.01
N LEU A 343 -15.64 32.86 3.05
CA LEU A 343 -14.51 32.38 3.86
C LEU A 343 -14.85 31.07 4.58
N GLY A 344 -16.05 30.98 5.17
CA GLY A 344 -16.55 29.78 5.84
C GLY A 344 -16.68 28.60 4.88
N ALA A 345 -17.29 28.82 3.71
CA ALA A 345 -17.41 27.77 2.69
C ALA A 345 -16.03 27.27 2.22
N LYS A 346 -15.09 28.18 1.92
CA LYS A 346 -13.75 27.80 1.44
C LYS A 346 -12.90 27.11 2.49
N THR A 347 -13.01 27.50 3.76
CA THR A 347 -12.32 26.82 4.86
C THR A 347 -12.85 25.40 5.08
N VAL A 348 -14.18 25.22 5.09
CA VAL A 348 -14.82 23.90 5.18
C VAL A 348 -14.46 23.02 3.98
N GLU A 349 -14.54 23.57 2.77
CA GLU A 349 -14.14 22.89 1.53
C GLU A 349 -12.71 22.38 1.62
N THR A 350 -11.76 23.23 1.99
CA THR A 350 -10.33 22.90 2.05
C THR A 350 -10.05 21.83 3.10
N ILE A 351 -10.61 21.97 4.31
CA ILE A 351 -10.42 21.00 5.38
C ILE A 351 -11.01 19.65 4.97
N ALA A 352 -12.27 19.63 4.53
CA ALA A 352 -12.94 18.39 4.12
C ALA A 352 -12.20 17.72 2.95
N GLN A 353 -11.74 18.51 1.97
CA GLN A 353 -10.99 18.02 0.81
C GLN A 353 -9.71 17.29 1.21
N ARG A 354 -8.89 17.92 2.07
CA ARG A 354 -7.62 17.32 2.52
C ARG A 354 -7.85 16.08 3.37
N GLN A 355 -8.88 16.08 4.22
CA GLN A 355 -9.20 14.94 5.08
C GLN A 355 -9.68 13.72 4.28
N TRP A 356 -10.58 13.89 3.30
CA TRP A 356 -11.02 12.74 2.50
C TRP A 356 -9.90 12.21 1.59
N ILE A 357 -9.05 13.08 1.03
CA ILE A 357 -7.88 12.67 0.22
C ILE A 357 -6.91 11.83 1.06
N PHE A 358 -6.55 12.31 2.25
CA PHE A 358 -5.66 11.58 3.16
C PHE A 358 -6.29 10.25 3.58
N GLY A 359 -7.57 10.27 3.97
CA GLY A 359 -8.30 9.08 4.39
C GLY A 359 -8.43 8.03 3.28
N ALA A 360 -8.59 8.44 2.01
CA ALA A 360 -8.64 7.54 0.87
C ALA A 360 -7.27 6.85 0.62
N ARG A 361 -6.17 7.61 0.65
CA ARG A 361 -4.79 7.05 0.55
C ARG A 361 -4.49 6.09 1.69
N GLN A 362 -4.83 6.50 2.91
CA GLN A 362 -4.61 5.68 4.10
C GLN A 362 -5.43 4.38 4.01
N LEU A 363 -6.68 4.42 3.52
CA LEU A 363 -7.50 3.23 3.31
C LEU A 363 -6.94 2.31 2.21
N GLY A 364 -6.40 2.88 1.12
CA GLY A 364 -5.73 2.12 0.07
C GLY A 364 -4.49 1.37 0.59
N LEU A 365 -3.61 2.05 1.30
CA LEU A 365 -2.43 1.44 1.96
C LEU A 365 -2.83 0.38 3.00
N ARG A 366 -3.89 0.70 3.77
CA ARG A 366 -4.81 -0.21 4.45
C ARG A 366 -4.87 -1.61 3.86
N LEU A 367 -5.62 -1.63 2.77
CA LEU A 367 -5.95 -2.83 2.04
C LEU A 367 -4.72 -3.45 1.37
N ARG A 368 -3.79 -2.62 0.90
CA ARG A 368 -2.54 -3.09 0.27
C ARG A 368 -1.75 -3.98 1.22
N ALA A 369 -1.47 -3.51 2.44
CA ALA A 369 -0.69 -4.24 3.41
C ALA A 369 -1.36 -5.55 3.83
N SER A 370 -2.69 -5.53 4.05
CA SER A 370 -3.43 -6.76 4.40
C SER A 370 -3.42 -7.77 3.25
N MET A 371 -3.67 -7.34 2.02
CA MET A 371 -3.69 -8.22 0.84
C MET A 371 -2.32 -8.81 0.54
N ILE A 372 -1.25 -8.02 0.57
CA ILE A 372 0.12 -8.54 0.34
C ILE A 372 0.45 -9.60 1.40
N SER A 373 0.12 -9.35 2.66
CA SER A 373 0.36 -10.32 3.74
C SER A 373 -0.38 -11.64 3.49
N HIS A 374 -1.61 -11.61 2.99
CA HIS A 374 -2.39 -12.82 2.68
C HIS A 374 -1.89 -13.55 1.44
N ILE A 375 -1.52 -12.84 0.37
CA ILE A 375 -0.91 -13.46 -0.81
C ILE A 375 0.41 -14.11 -0.41
N TYR A 376 1.21 -13.48 0.45
CA TYR A 376 2.47 -14.03 0.93
C TYR A 376 2.25 -15.29 1.77
N LYS A 377 1.34 -15.24 2.77
CA LYS A 377 0.95 -16.41 3.58
C LYS A 377 0.43 -17.56 2.70
N LYS A 378 -0.44 -17.26 1.73
CA LYS A 378 -0.97 -18.23 0.79
C LYS A 378 0.15 -18.85 -0.06
N GLY A 379 1.06 -18.03 -0.59
CA GLY A 379 2.19 -18.48 -1.40
C GLY A 379 3.11 -19.47 -0.69
N LEU A 380 3.22 -19.39 0.65
CA LEU A 380 3.96 -20.34 1.47
C LEU A 380 3.24 -21.68 1.67
N LEU A 381 1.92 -21.73 1.49
CA LEU A 381 1.06 -22.88 1.75
C LEU A 381 0.51 -23.52 0.48
N LEU A 382 0.83 -23.02 -0.72
CA LEU A 382 0.33 -23.57 -1.98
C LEU A 382 0.79 -25.03 -2.16
N SER A 383 -0.13 -25.87 -2.62
CA SER A 383 0.20 -27.22 -3.06
C SER A 383 1.25 -27.22 -4.18
N SER A 384 1.99 -28.30 -4.33
CA SER A 384 3.01 -28.41 -5.38
C SER A 384 2.44 -28.28 -6.80
N GLN A 385 1.21 -28.76 -7.02
CA GLN A 385 0.48 -28.62 -8.29
C GLN A 385 0.07 -27.16 -8.55
N SER A 386 -0.58 -26.50 -7.58
CA SER A 386 -0.94 -25.07 -7.68
C SER A 386 0.29 -24.15 -7.77
N ARG A 387 1.43 -24.56 -7.21
CA ARG A 387 2.71 -23.84 -7.34
C ARG A 387 3.30 -23.95 -8.76
N GLN A 388 3.00 -25.02 -9.50
CA GLN A 388 3.42 -25.14 -10.90
C GLN A 388 2.53 -24.32 -11.85
N SER A 389 1.25 -24.17 -11.54
CA SER A 389 0.32 -23.33 -12.32
C SER A 389 0.60 -21.83 -12.15
N HIS A 390 1.22 -21.43 -11.04
CA HIS A 390 1.59 -20.05 -10.74
C HIS A 390 3.11 -19.89 -10.63
N THR A 391 3.71 -19.26 -11.64
CA THR A 391 5.14 -18.95 -11.60
C THR A 391 5.46 -17.92 -10.51
N SER A 392 6.70 -17.92 -10.00
CA SER A 392 7.15 -16.92 -9.01
C SER A 392 7.01 -15.48 -9.52
N GLY A 393 7.19 -15.27 -10.84
CA GLY A 393 6.96 -13.98 -11.49
C GLY A 393 5.50 -13.53 -11.43
N GLU A 394 4.54 -14.44 -11.59
CA GLU A 394 3.10 -14.13 -11.49
C GLU A 394 2.69 -13.80 -10.06
N ILE A 395 3.22 -14.51 -9.06
CA ILE A 395 2.96 -14.20 -7.65
C ILE A 395 3.46 -12.80 -7.29
N ILE A 396 4.66 -12.42 -7.75
CA ILE A 396 5.19 -11.06 -7.61
C ILE A 396 4.30 -10.04 -8.34
N ASN A 397 3.77 -10.39 -9.51
CA ASN A 397 2.84 -9.54 -10.26
C ASN A 397 1.52 -9.33 -9.49
N TYR A 398 1.01 -10.37 -8.82
CA TYR A 398 -0.16 -10.25 -7.95
C TYR A 398 0.09 -9.23 -6.82
N MET A 399 1.25 -9.32 -6.18
CA MET A 399 1.63 -8.42 -5.07
C MET A 399 1.90 -6.98 -5.49
N SER A 400 2.49 -6.79 -6.66
CA SER A 400 2.98 -5.48 -7.11
C SER A 400 1.99 -4.72 -8.01
N VAL A 401 1.32 -5.41 -8.95
CA VAL A 401 0.46 -4.78 -9.96
C VAL A 401 -1.01 -4.98 -9.63
N ASP A 402 -1.45 -6.21 -9.36
CA ASP A 402 -2.88 -6.48 -9.15
C ASP A 402 -3.40 -5.83 -7.87
N ILE A 403 -2.68 -5.98 -6.75
CA ILE A 403 -3.03 -5.27 -5.52
C ILE A 403 -3.00 -3.75 -5.72
N GLN A 404 -2.02 -3.22 -6.47
CA GLN A 404 -1.97 -1.79 -6.76
C GLN A 404 -3.25 -1.33 -7.48
N ARG A 405 -3.68 -2.03 -8.53
CA ARG A 405 -4.92 -1.73 -9.28
C ARG A 405 -6.17 -1.80 -8.40
N ILE A 406 -6.25 -2.78 -7.49
CA ILE A 406 -7.34 -2.89 -6.51
C ILE A 406 -7.34 -1.67 -5.56
N THR A 407 -6.15 -1.22 -5.14
CA THR A 407 -6.02 -0.09 -4.21
C THR A 407 -6.21 1.26 -4.90
N ASP A 408 -5.86 1.38 -6.18
CA ASP A 408 -6.15 2.54 -7.01
C ASP A 408 -7.67 2.74 -7.15
N PHE A 409 -8.44 1.66 -7.26
CA PHE A 409 -9.90 1.75 -7.24
C PHE A 409 -10.45 2.41 -5.96
N ILE A 410 -9.83 2.21 -4.79
CA ILE A 410 -10.26 2.86 -3.53
C ILE A 410 -10.14 4.38 -3.62
N TRP A 411 -9.12 4.89 -4.32
CA TRP A 411 -8.96 6.33 -4.55
C TRP A 411 -10.13 6.90 -5.37
N TYR A 412 -10.56 6.17 -6.39
CA TYR A 412 -11.65 6.58 -7.28
C TYR A 412 -13.05 6.27 -6.75
N LEU A 413 -13.18 5.44 -5.71
CA LEU A 413 -14.45 5.01 -5.13
C LEU A 413 -15.37 6.20 -4.78
N ASN A 414 -14.80 7.30 -4.28
CA ASN A 414 -15.57 8.48 -3.91
C ASN A 414 -16.19 9.21 -5.12
N TYR A 415 -15.56 9.14 -6.30
CA TYR A 415 -16.07 9.79 -7.50
C TYR A 415 -17.40 9.20 -7.98
N ILE A 416 -17.64 7.89 -7.76
CA ILE A 416 -18.84 7.19 -8.25
C ILE A 416 -20.13 7.85 -7.75
N TRP A 417 -20.17 8.20 -6.47
CA TRP A 417 -21.37 8.76 -5.84
C TRP A 417 -21.27 10.29 -5.67
N MET A 418 -20.06 10.87 -5.68
CA MET A 418 -19.87 12.32 -5.72
C MET A 418 -20.29 12.93 -7.06
N LEU A 419 -20.04 12.25 -8.18
CA LEU A 419 -20.32 12.78 -9.52
C LEU A 419 -21.82 13.10 -9.74
N PRO A 420 -22.78 12.20 -9.42
CA PRO A 420 -24.20 12.53 -9.47
C PRO A 420 -24.57 13.73 -8.60
N ILE A 421 -24.02 13.83 -7.39
CA ILE A 421 -24.28 14.93 -6.46
C ILE A 421 -23.78 16.26 -7.04
N GLN A 422 -22.57 16.30 -7.60
CA GLN A 422 -22.00 17.49 -8.20
C GLN A 422 -22.79 17.95 -9.44
N ILE A 423 -23.21 17.02 -10.30
CA ILE A 423 -24.06 17.32 -11.45
C ILE A 423 -25.42 17.88 -10.98
N SER A 424 -26.06 17.25 -9.99
CA SER A 424 -27.33 17.73 -9.44
C SER A 424 -27.22 19.14 -8.84
N LEU A 425 -26.17 19.42 -8.07
CA LEU A 425 -25.92 20.76 -7.49
C LEU A 425 -25.64 21.80 -8.58
N ALA A 426 -24.84 21.45 -9.60
CA ALA A 426 -24.54 22.34 -10.71
C ALA A 426 -25.81 22.69 -11.51
N ILE A 427 -26.65 21.70 -11.83
CA ILE A 427 -27.93 21.94 -12.52
C ILE A 427 -28.85 22.81 -11.66
N TYR A 428 -28.93 22.55 -10.35
CA TYR A 428 -29.72 23.36 -9.43
C TYR A 428 -29.28 24.84 -9.45
N ILE A 429 -27.98 25.11 -9.34
CA ILE A 429 -27.43 26.47 -9.39
C ILE A 429 -27.71 27.12 -10.74
N LEU A 430 -27.50 26.41 -11.85
CA LEU A 430 -27.79 26.92 -13.19
C LEU A 430 -29.28 27.22 -13.39
N GLN A 431 -30.18 26.41 -12.82
CA GLN A 431 -31.63 26.63 -12.89
C GLN A 431 -32.04 27.87 -12.08
N THR A 432 -31.44 28.09 -10.90
CA THR A 432 -31.71 29.30 -10.10
C THR A 432 -31.18 30.58 -10.74
N THR A 433 -30.04 30.52 -11.43
CA THR A 433 -29.36 31.70 -12.00
C THR A 433 -29.81 32.04 -13.42
N LEU A 434 -30.04 31.03 -14.27
CA LEU A 434 -30.34 31.17 -15.70
C LEU A 434 -31.74 30.68 -16.10
N GLY A 435 -32.55 30.18 -15.16
CA GLY A 435 -33.90 29.70 -15.44
C GLY A 435 -33.92 28.57 -16.47
N LEU A 436 -34.76 28.72 -17.50
CA LEU A 436 -34.88 27.75 -18.60
C LEU A 436 -33.59 27.59 -19.43
N GLY A 437 -32.69 28.58 -19.40
CA GLY A 437 -31.38 28.51 -20.06
C GLY A 437 -30.47 27.38 -19.53
N SER A 438 -30.75 26.85 -18.33
CA SER A 438 -30.05 25.70 -17.75
C SER A 438 -30.18 24.41 -18.58
N MET A 439 -31.26 24.24 -19.33
CA MET A 439 -31.44 23.09 -20.23
C MET A 439 -30.51 23.13 -21.44
N ALA A 440 -30.21 24.34 -21.94
CA ALA A 440 -29.21 24.52 -22.99
C ALA A 440 -27.80 24.20 -22.45
N ALA A 441 -27.50 24.60 -21.21
CA ALA A 441 -26.24 24.25 -20.54
C ALA A 441 -26.09 22.74 -20.35
N LEU A 442 -27.15 22.05 -19.90
CA LEU A 442 -27.15 20.60 -19.75
C LEU A 442 -26.92 19.90 -21.08
N THR A 443 -27.61 20.33 -22.14
CA THR A 443 -27.47 19.77 -23.49
C THR A 443 -26.04 19.97 -24.03
N ALA A 444 -25.49 21.17 -23.88
CA ALA A 444 -24.11 21.46 -24.29
C ALA A 444 -23.09 20.62 -23.50
N THR A 445 -23.33 20.42 -22.21
CA THR A 445 -22.49 19.60 -21.33
C THR A 445 -22.51 18.13 -21.76
N LEU A 446 -23.70 17.59 -22.06
CA LEU A 446 -23.86 16.22 -22.56
C LEU A 446 -23.21 16.04 -23.94
N ALA A 447 -23.28 17.05 -24.80
CA ALA A 447 -22.62 17.04 -26.11
C ALA A 447 -21.08 17.00 -25.97
N VAL A 448 -20.50 17.85 -25.11
CA VAL A 448 -19.06 17.82 -24.81
C VAL A 448 -18.64 16.45 -24.25
N MET A 449 -19.44 15.91 -23.33
CA MET A 449 -19.20 14.57 -22.76
C MET A 449 -19.21 13.49 -23.85
N ALA A 450 -20.20 13.50 -24.76
CA ALA A 450 -20.29 12.54 -25.86
C ALA A 450 -19.10 12.65 -26.83
N CYS A 451 -18.64 13.87 -27.13
CA CYS A 451 -17.46 14.12 -27.97
C CYS A 451 -16.15 13.63 -27.32
N ASN A 452 -16.06 13.61 -25.98
CA ASN A 452 -14.85 13.19 -25.27
C ASN A 452 -14.69 11.65 -25.20
N ILE A 453 -15.79 10.89 -25.26
CA ILE A 453 -15.76 9.41 -25.23
C ILE A 453 -14.85 8.80 -26.31
N PRO A 454 -14.96 9.13 -27.61
CA PRO A 454 -14.10 8.56 -28.64
C PRO A 454 -12.63 8.94 -28.43
N ILE A 455 -12.34 10.21 -28.08
CA ILE A 455 -10.98 10.69 -27.80
C ILE A 455 -10.35 9.82 -26.72
N THR A 456 -11.07 9.62 -25.61
CA THR A 456 -10.55 8.84 -24.48
C THR A 456 -10.42 7.35 -24.81
N ARG A 457 -11.33 6.77 -25.61
CA ARG A 457 -11.20 5.38 -26.10
C ARG A 457 -9.96 5.19 -26.97
N TYR A 458 -9.67 6.14 -27.87
CA TYR A 458 -8.44 6.10 -28.66
C TYR A 458 -7.21 6.27 -27.77
N GLN A 459 -7.25 7.16 -26.78
CA GLN A 459 -6.16 7.36 -25.82
C GLN A 459 -5.85 6.07 -25.05
N LYS A 460 -6.88 5.37 -24.56
CA LYS A 460 -6.72 4.06 -23.91
C LYS A 460 -6.12 3.01 -24.84
N ARG A 461 -6.56 2.93 -26.10
CA ARG A 461 -5.99 2.00 -27.08
C ARG A 461 -4.50 2.26 -27.35
N TYR A 462 -4.10 3.53 -27.49
CA TYR A 462 -2.69 3.88 -27.67
C TYR A 462 -1.87 3.60 -26.41
N GLN A 463 -2.41 3.84 -25.21
CA GLN A 463 -1.76 3.47 -23.95
C GLN A 463 -1.49 1.97 -23.86
N THR A 464 -2.42 1.12 -24.32
CA THR A 464 -2.18 -0.34 -24.41
C THR A 464 -1.04 -0.68 -25.37
N LYS A 465 -1.01 -0.07 -26.56
CA LYS A 465 0.07 -0.29 -27.54
C LYS A 465 1.43 0.21 -27.06
N ILE A 466 1.45 1.34 -26.33
CA ILE A 466 2.68 1.86 -25.69
C ILE A 466 3.19 0.83 -24.69
N MET A 467 2.32 0.28 -23.84
CA MET A 467 2.73 -0.71 -22.85
C MET A 467 3.30 -1.96 -23.51
N GLU A 468 2.67 -2.47 -24.58
CA GLU A 468 3.17 -3.62 -25.34
C GLU A 468 4.55 -3.37 -25.97
N ALA A 469 4.74 -2.23 -26.65
CA ALA A 469 6.02 -1.87 -27.26
C ALA A 469 7.13 -1.71 -26.19
N LYS A 470 6.78 -1.10 -25.06
CA LYS A 470 7.67 -0.89 -23.92
C LYS A 470 8.04 -2.19 -23.23
N ASP A 471 7.10 -3.11 -23.03
CA ASP A 471 7.36 -4.42 -22.44
C ASP A 471 8.29 -5.25 -23.33
N ASN A 472 8.07 -5.24 -24.66
CA ASN A 472 8.96 -5.90 -25.62
C ASN A 472 10.40 -5.34 -25.54
N ARG A 473 10.55 -4.01 -25.48
CA ARG A 473 11.85 -3.36 -25.30
C ARG A 473 12.49 -3.68 -23.94
N MET A 474 11.70 -3.66 -22.87
CA MET A 474 12.18 -3.94 -21.52
C MET A 474 12.66 -5.39 -21.40
N LYS A 475 11.90 -6.34 -21.94
CA LYS A 475 12.27 -7.76 -22.02
C LYS A 475 13.58 -7.95 -22.77
N ALA A 476 13.71 -7.39 -23.98
CA ALA A 476 14.93 -7.46 -24.77
C ALA A 476 16.13 -6.83 -24.03
N THR A 477 15.93 -5.70 -23.34
CA THR A 477 16.99 -5.09 -22.55
C THR A 477 17.41 -5.98 -21.38
N SER A 478 16.44 -6.53 -20.64
CA SER A 478 16.71 -7.37 -19.48
C SER A 478 17.52 -8.62 -19.88
N GLU A 479 17.21 -9.19 -21.04
CA GLU A 479 17.94 -10.32 -21.59
C GLU A 479 19.40 -9.96 -21.93
N VAL A 480 19.60 -8.79 -22.56
CA VAL A 480 20.94 -8.25 -22.86
C VAL A 480 21.75 -8.01 -21.59
N LEU A 481 21.15 -7.39 -20.57
CA LEU A 481 21.84 -7.11 -19.31
C LEU A 481 22.21 -8.39 -18.55
N ARG A 482 21.30 -9.38 -18.51
CA ARG A 482 21.56 -10.66 -17.83
C ARG A 482 22.69 -11.44 -18.49
N ASN A 483 22.79 -11.37 -19.81
CA ASN A 483 23.76 -12.12 -20.60
C ASN A 483 24.94 -11.24 -21.08
N MET A 484 25.20 -10.12 -20.41
CA MET A 484 26.18 -9.11 -20.85
C MET A 484 27.58 -9.70 -21.03
N LYS A 485 28.02 -10.57 -20.12
CA LYS A 485 29.34 -11.24 -20.20
C LYS A 485 29.49 -12.04 -21.49
N ILE A 486 28.48 -12.84 -21.84
CA ILE A 486 28.49 -13.68 -23.05
C ILE A 486 28.49 -12.79 -24.30
N LEU A 487 27.65 -11.76 -24.31
CA LEU A 487 27.53 -10.81 -25.43
C LEU A 487 28.85 -10.09 -25.71
N LYS A 488 29.57 -9.67 -24.68
CA LYS A 488 30.89 -9.03 -24.84
C LYS A 488 31.97 -9.99 -25.30
N LEU A 489 31.98 -11.22 -24.77
CA LEU A 489 32.92 -12.27 -25.20
C LEU A 489 32.75 -12.60 -26.69
N GLN A 490 31.51 -12.54 -27.21
CA GLN A 490 31.18 -12.81 -28.60
C GLN A 490 31.15 -11.57 -29.50
N ALA A 491 31.40 -10.37 -28.96
CA ALA A 491 31.30 -9.09 -29.66
C ALA A 491 29.94 -8.87 -30.37
N TRP A 492 28.85 -9.30 -29.74
CA TRP A 492 27.47 -9.15 -30.26
C TRP A 492 26.75 -7.90 -29.72
N ASP A 493 27.41 -7.08 -28.92
CA ASP A 493 26.83 -5.91 -28.27
C ASP A 493 26.31 -4.86 -29.27
N THR A 494 26.93 -4.70 -30.44
CA THR A 494 26.47 -3.80 -31.52
C THR A 494 25.19 -4.26 -32.21
N GLU A 495 25.04 -5.56 -32.47
CA GLU A 495 23.81 -6.11 -33.06
C GLU A 495 22.62 -5.98 -32.10
N PHE A 496 22.84 -6.29 -30.82
CA PHE A 496 21.80 -6.12 -29.81
C PHE A 496 21.50 -4.64 -29.52
N LEU A 497 22.46 -3.73 -29.68
CA LEU A 497 22.21 -2.29 -29.66
C LEU A 497 21.19 -1.89 -30.74
N HIS A 498 21.44 -2.28 -31.99
CA HIS A 498 20.53 -1.96 -33.11
C HIS A 498 19.14 -2.57 -32.92
N LYS A 499 19.06 -3.79 -32.36
CA LYS A 499 17.79 -4.42 -32.00
C LYS A 499 17.01 -3.63 -30.95
N ILE A 500 17.69 -3.09 -29.92
CA ILE A 500 17.02 -2.25 -28.90
C ILE A 500 16.60 -0.90 -29.50
N GLU A 501 17.41 -0.31 -30.37
CA GLU A 501 17.08 0.95 -31.06
C GLU A 501 15.87 0.82 -31.99
N SER A 502 15.71 -0.31 -32.70
CA SER A 502 14.54 -0.56 -33.54
C SER A 502 13.26 -0.70 -32.72
N LEU A 503 13.31 -1.42 -31.59
CA LEU A 503 12.19 -1.51 -30.64
C LEU A 503 11.84 -0.13 -30.05
N ARG A 504 12.84 0.71 -29.78
CA ARG A 504 12.64 2.08 -29.30
C ARG A 504 11.96 2.97 -30.33
N LYS A 505 12.24 2.81 -31.63
CA LYS A 505 11.54 3.57 -32.69
C LYS A 505 10.04 3.24 -32.74
N ILE A 506 9.68 1.96 -32.58
CA ILE A 506 8.28 1.52 -32.51
C ILE A 506 7.57 2.16 -31.31
N GLU A 507 8.21 2.15 -30.14
CA GLU A 507 7.71 2.80 -28.92
C GLU A 507 7.55 4.32 -29.13
N TYR A 508 8.52 4.99 -29.75
CA TYR A 508 8.47 6.42 -30.08
C TYR A 508 7.25 6.78 -30.95
N ASP A 509 6.97 5.99 -32.00
CA ASP A 509 5.83 6.24 -32.88
C ASP A 509 4.48 6.07 -32.17
N CYS A 510 4.40 5.10 -31.25
CA CYS A 510 3.24 4.91 -30.39
C CYS A 510 3.06 6.07 -29.39
N LEU A 511 4.14 6.49 -28.73
CA LEU A 511 4.16 7.64 -27.83
C LEU A 511 3.74 8.92 -28.53
N TRP A 512 4.30 9.21 -29.72
CA TRP A 512 3.95 10.39 -30.51
C TRP A 512 2.44 10.47 -30.82
N LYS A 513 1.83 9.36 -31.23
CA LYS A 513 0.39 9.29 -31.50
C LYS A 513 -0.44 9.54 -30.24
N SER A 514 -0.02 8.99 -29.09
CA SER A 514 -0.69 9.21 -27.79
C SER A 514 -0.57 10.66 -27.30
N LEU A 515 0.64 11.23 -27.34
CA LEU A 515 0.90 12.62 -26.93
C LEU A 515 0.15 13.63 -27.81
N ARG A 516 0.08 13.39 -29.13
CA ARG A 516 -0.73 14.20 -30.03
C ARG A 516 -2.21 14.16 -29.65
N LEU A 517 -2.72 12.99 -29.29
CA LEU A 517 -4.10 12.84 -28.86
C LEU A 517 -4.34 13.49 -27.48
N SER A 518 -3.36 13.44 -26.57
CA SER A 518 -3.38 14.16 -25.30
C SER A 518 -3.43 15.69 -25.50
N ALA A 519 -2.65 16.23 -26.45
CA ALA A 519 -2.70 17.65 -26.80
C ALA A 519 -4.09 18.08 -27.35
N ILE A 520 -4.73 17.22 -28.17
CA ILE A 520 -6.10 17.45 -28.63
C ILE A 520 -7.09 17.37 -27.46
N SER A 521 -6.92 16.41 -26.54
CA SER A 521 -7.75 16.29 -25.34
C SER A 521 -7.64 17.54 -24.46
N ALA A 522 -6.43 18.07 -24.25
CA ALA A 522 -6.20 19.31 -23.51
C ALA A 522 -6.86 20.53 -24.18
N PHE A 523 -6.83 20.60 -25.51
CA PHE A 523 -7.55 21.63 -26.27
C PHE A 523 -9.06 21.56 -26.03
N VAL A 524 -9.65 20.37 -26.12
CA VAL A 524 -11.09 20.16 -25.87
C VAL A 524 -11.44 20.45 -24.42
N PHE A 525 -10.58 20.08 -23.46
CA PHE A 525 -10.73 20.38 -22.05
C PHE A 525 -10.84 21.89 -21.83
N TRP A 526 -9.79 22.67 -22.15
CA TRP A 526 -9.78 24.11 -21.92
C TRP A 526 -10.79 24.89 -22.79
N GLY A 527 -11.19 24.35 -23.95
CA GLY A 527 -12.23 24.93 -24.80
C GLY A 527 -13.67 24.62 -24.36
N SER A 528 -13.88 23.60 -23.52
CA SER A 528 -15.23 23.14 -23.15
C SER A 528 -16.07 24.17 -22.39
N PRO A 529 -15.57 24.92 -21.38
CA PRO A 529 -16.39 25.90 -20.67
C PRO A 529 -16.85 27.04 -21.60
N THR A 530 -15.99 27.42 -22.54
CA THR A 530 -16.31 28.40 -23.58
C THR A 530 -17.46 27.92 -24.44
N PHE A 531 -17.38 26.70 -24.97
CA PHE A 531 -18.44 26.13 -25.79
C PHE A 531 -19.78 26.07 -25.03
N ILE A 532 -19.76 25.57 -23.79
CA ILE A 532 -20.95 25.50 -22.93
C ILE A 532 -21.52 26.90 -22.68
N SER A 533 -20.66 27.88 -22.40
CA SER A 533 -21.09 29.27 -22.15
C SER A 533 -21.71 29.94 -23.37
N VAL A 534 -21.17 29.72 -24.58
CA VAL A 534 -21.72 30.29 -25.82
C VAL A 534 -23.11 29.73 -26.12
N VAL A 535 -23.28 28.42 -26.02
CA VAL A 535 -24.59 27.77 -26.23
C VAL A 535 -25.60 28.24 -25.19
N THR A 536 -25.18 28.33 -23.92
CA THR A 536 -26.06 28.71 -22.82
C THR A 536 -26.48 30.18 -22.90
N PHE A 537 -25.53 31.10 -23.04
CA PHE A 537 -25.82 32.54 -23.11
C PHE A 537 -26.55 32.91 -24.41
N GLY A 538 -26.23 32.25 -25.53
CA GLY A 538 -26.95 32.40 -26.79
C GLY A 538 -28.42 31.97 -26.67
N ALA A 539 -28.70 30.83 -26.02
CA ALA A 539 -30.06 30.39 -25.75
C ALA A 539 -30.81 31.35 -24.80
N CYS A 540 -30.14 31.85 -23.75
CA CYS A 540 -30.73 32.84 -22.85
C CYS A 540 -31.13 34.13 -23.58
N MET A 541 -30.32 34.59 -24.54
CA MET A 541 -30.66 35.73 -25.39
C MET A 541 -31.88 35.47 -26.27
N LEU A 542 -31.97 34.31 -26.91
CA LEU A 542 -33.11 33.94 -27.75
C LEU A 542 -34.41 33.82 -26.94
N MET A 543 -34.31 33.42 -25.67
CA MET A 543 -35.45 33.30 -24.75
C MET A 543 -35.77 34.61 -24.02
N GLY A 544 -35.03 35.71 -24.27
CA GLY A 544 -35.28 37.01 -23.64
C GLY A 544 -34.88 37.11 -22.16
N ILE A 545 -34.03 36.21 -21.67
CA ILE A 545 -33.55 36.20 -20.28
C ILE A 545 -32.42 37.22 -20.13
N GLN A 546 -32.57 38.19 -19.23
CA GLN A 546 -31.53 39.20 -18.97
C GLN A 546 -30.30 38.59 -18.27
N LEU A 547 -29.15 38.73 -18.90
CA LEU A 547 -27.84 38.31 -18.37
C LEU A 547 -27.19 39.48 -17.61
N THR A 548 -27.14 39.39 -16.29
CA THR A 548 -26.38 40.31 -15.43
C THR A 548 -24.96 39.79 -15.21
N ALA A 549 -24.02 40.68 -14.85
CA ALA A 549 -22.64 40.32 -14.57
C ALA A 549 -22.51 39.21 -13.50
N GLY A 550 -23.34 39.25 -12.44
CA GLY A 550 -23.36 38.23 -11.38
C GLY A 550 -23.79 36.84 -11.89
N ARG A 551 -24.87 36.76 -12.68
CA ARG A 551 -25.35 35.51 -13.29
C ARG A 551 -24.34 34.89 -14.24
N VAL A 552 -23.68 35.72 -15.06
CA VAL A 552 -22.63 35.26 -15.99
C VAL A 552 -21.43 34.68 -15.24
N LEU A 553 -20.95 35.37 -14.21
CA LEU A 553 -19.82 34.89 -13.40
C LEU A 553 -20.15 33.62 -12.62
N SER A 554 -21.36 33.53 -12.07
CA SER A 554 -21.86 32.33 -11.38
C SER A 554 -21.93 31.13 -12.34
N ALA A 555 -22.48 31.32 -13.54
CA ALA A 555 -22.56 30.28 -14.57
C ALA A 555 -21.18 29.82 -15.04
N LEU A 556 -20.26 30.75 -15.33
CA LEU A 556 -18.88 30.42 -15.73
C LEU A 556 -18.12 29.64 -14.65
N ALA A 557 -18.27 30.01 -13.37
CA ALA A 557 -17.69 29.28 -12.26
C ALA A 557 -18.26 27.85 -12.17
N THR A 558 -19.58 27.70 -12.34
CA THR A 558 -20.27 26.41 -12.32
C THR A 558 -19.80 25.49 -13.47
N PHE A 559 -19.61 26.03 -14.69
CA PHE A 559 -19.10 25.26 -15.83
C PHE A 559 -17.68 24.75 -15.60
N ARG A 560 -16.78 25.56 -15.02
CA ARG A 560 -15.42 25.12 -14.68
C ARG A 560 -15.41 24.03 -13.62
N MET A 561 -16.30 24.10 -12.63
CA MET A 561 -16.39 23.05 -11.62
C MET A 561 -16.92 21.73 -12.18
N LEU A 562 -17.82 21.79 -13.18
CA LEU A 562 -18.37 20.60 -13.83
C LEU A 562 -17.39 19.95 -14.81
N GLN A 563 -16.35 20.67 -15.21
CA GLN A 563 -15.35 20.22 -16.18
C GLN A 563 -14.54 19.02 -15.66
N ASP A 564 -14.00 19.07 -14.44
CA ASP A 564 -13.14 17.99 -13.91
C ASP A 564 -13.87 16.63 -13.80
N PRO A 565 -15.11 16.55 -13.26
CA PRO A 565 -15.83 15.28 -13.19
C PRO A 565 -16.15 14.67 -14.55
N ILE A 566 -16.42 15.49 -15.57
CA ILE A 566 -16.77 15.02 -16.92
C ILE A 566 -15.58 14.35 -17.59
N PHE A 567 -14.39 14.97 -17.50
CA PHE A 567 -13.20 14.47 -18.18
C PHE A 567 -12.53 13.30 -17.45
N ASN A 568 -12.73 13.17 -16.12
CA ASN A 568 -12.19 12.05 -15.33
C ASN A 568 -13.06 10.77 -15.36
N LEU A 569 -14.29 10.83 -15.88
CA LEU A 569 -15.22 9.70 -15.90
C LEU A 569 -14.69 8.46 -16.67
N PRO A 570 -14.03 8.59 -17.83
CA PRO A 570 -13.48 7.43 -18.52
C PRO A 570 -12.36 6.73 -17.74
N ASP A 571 -11.53 7.48 -17.01
CA ASP A 571 -10.48 6.93 -16.16
C ASP A 571 -11.08 6.14 -15.00
N LEU A 572 -12.14 6.68 -14.38
CA LEU A 572 -12.93 5.96 -13.38
C LEU A 572 -13.45 4.61 -13.93
N LEU A 573 -14.04 4.61 -15.13
CA LEU A 573 -14.51 3.36 -15.77
C LEU A 573 -13.37 2.39 -16.06
N SER A 574 -12.21 2.91 -16.46
CA SER A 574 -11.01 2.10 -16.72
C SER A 574 -10.48 1.44 -15.45
N VAL A 575 -10.38 2.21 -14.36
CA VAL A 575 -9.89 1.71 -13.07
C VAL A 575 -10.87 0.70 -12.46
N ILE A 576 -12.18 0.92 -12.60
CA ILE A 576 -13.20 -0.08 -12.20
C ILE A 576 -12.99 -1.40 -12.93
N ALA A 577 -12.83 -1.35 -14.26
CA ALA A 577 -12.65 -2.55 -15.07
C ALA A 577 -11.33 -3.28 -14.73
N GLN A 578 -10.22 -2.56 -14.60
CA GLN A 578 -8.93 -3.12 -14.24
C GLN A 578 -8.90 -3.67 -12.81
N GLY A 579 -9.49 -2.93 -11.86
CA GLY A 579 -9.61 -3.33 -10.47
C GLY A 579 -10.43 -4.62 -10.33
N LYS A 580 -11.52 -4.76 -11.09
CA LYS A 580 -12.31 -6.00 -11.13
C LYS A 580 -11.49 -7.20 -11.62
N VAL A 581 -10.85 -7.09 -12.80
CA VAL A 581 -10.03 -8.18 -13.35
C VAL A 581 -8.90 -8.57 -12.39
N SER A 582 -8.28 -7.58 -11.74
CA SER A 582 -7.20 -7.82 -10.77
C SER A 582 -7.72 -8.50 -9.50
N ALA A 583 -8.90 -8.08 -9.01
CA ALA A 583 -9.55 -8.71 -7.87
C ALA A 583 -9.99 -10.15 -8.18
N ASP A 584 -10.48 -10.44 -9.39
CA ASP A 584 -10.84 -11.80 -9.82
C ASP A 584 -9.62 -12.72 -9.82
N ARG A 585 -8.47 -12.26 -10.33
CA ARG A 585 -7.21 -13.03 -10.34
C ARG A 585 -6.65 -13.29 -8.95
N VAL A 586 -6.67 -12.26 -8.08
CA VAL A 586 -6.24 -12.43 -6.68
C VAL A 586 -7.20 -13.35 -5.94
N ALA A 587 -8.50 -13.26 -6.22
CA ALA A 587 -9.49 -14.13 -5.60
C ALA A 587 -9.32 -15.59 -6.01
N SER A 588 -9.08 -15.88 -7.30
CA SER A 588 -8.81 -17.24 -7.76
C SER A 588 -7.53 -17.79 -7.13
N PHE A 589 -6.44 -17.01 -7.09
CA PHE A 589 -5.18 -17.41 -6.46
C PHE A 589 -5.34 -17.74 -4.96
N LEU A 590 -6.08 -16.93 -4.22
CA LEU A 590 -6.31 -17.17 -2.79
C LEU A 590 -7.16 -18.43 -2.53
N GLN A 591 -7.92 -18.89 -3.52
CA GLN A 591 -8.76 -20.10 -3.46
C GLN A 591 -8.06 -21.37 -3.97
N GLU A 592 -6.83 -21.26 -4.48
CA GLU A 592 -6.02 -22.42 -4.91
C GLU A 592 -5.78 -23.44 -3.79
N ALA A 593 -5.51 -24.69 -4.17
CA ALA A 593 -5.28 -25.77 -3.22
C ALA A 593 -4.03 -25.53 -2.37
N GLU A 594 -4.15 -25.75 -1.06
CA GLU A 594 -3.04 -25.70 -0.11
C GLU A 594 -2.43 -27.08 0.11
N ILE A 595 -1.21 -27.13 0.66
CA ILE A 595 -0.56 -28.37 1.07
C ILE A 595 -1.44 -29.09 2.09
N GLN A 596 -1.55 -30.40 1.93
CA GLN A 596 -2.33 -31.25 2.82
C GLN A 596 -1.74 -31.25 4.25
N HIS A 597 -2.51 -30.77 5.23
CA HIS A 597 -2.06 -30.69 6.62
C HIS A 597 -1.77 -32.06 7.26
N ASP A 598 -2.41 -33.13 6.79
CA ASP A 598 -2.22 -34.51 7.25
C ASP A 598 -1.26 -35.33 6.36
N ALA A 599 -0.46 -34.67 5.49
CA ALA A 599 0.54 -35.37 4.67
C ALA A 599 1.56 -36.15 5.54
N THR A 600 1.92 -35.60 6.71
CA THR A 600 2.81 -36.24 7.68
C THR A 600 2.25 -36.13 9.10
N GLU A 601 2.29 -37.21 9.86
CA GLU A 601 1.93 -37.26 11.28
C GLU A 601 3.17 -37.08 12.15
N TYR A 602 3.18 -36.07 13.01
CA TYR A 602 4.27 -35.87 13.95
C TYR A 602 4.07 -36.72 15.20
N VAL A 603 5.05 -37.57 15.50
CA VAL A 603 5.05 -38.45 16.69
C VAL A 603 6.08 -37.93 17.69
N PRO A 604 5.69 -37.67 18.96
CA PRO A 604 6.61 -37.25 20.00
C PRO A 604 7.80 -38.21 20.15
N LYS A 605 8.96 -37.67 20.56
CA LYS A 605 10.19 -38.45 20.63
C LYS A 605 10.12 -39.63 21.59
N ASP A 606 9.21 -39.59 22.55
CA ASP A 606 9.12 -40.57 23.63
C ASP A 606 8.23 -41.76 23.28
N GLN A 607 7.54 -41.73 22.13
CA GLN A 607 6.49 -42.69 21.77
C GLN A 607 6.89 -43.68 20.64
N GLY A 608 8.17 -43.71 20.22
CA GLY A 608 8.63 -44.65 19.20
C GLY A 608 10.15 -44.71 18.99
N GLU A 609 10.63 -45.87 18.54
CA GLU A 609 12.05 -46.12 18.20
C GLU A 609 12.45 -45.53 16.84
N TYR A 610 11.49 -45.39 15.93
CA TYR A 610 11.72 -44.93 14.56
C TYR A 610 11.67 -43.41 14.47
N ALA A 611 12.65 -42.84 13.75
CA ALA A 611 12.65 -41.43 13.36
C ALA A 611 11.68 -41.18 12.20
N ILE A 612 11.59 -42.13 11.26
CA ILE A 612 10.71 -42.09 10.09
C ILE A 612 10.08 -43.47 9.90
N SER A 613 8.75 -43.51 9.74
CA SER A 613 8.00 -44.72 9.37
C SER A 613 7.02 -44.38 8.25
N ILE A 614 7.11 -45.08 7.13
CA ILE A 614 6.17 -45.02 6.02
C ILE A 614 5.57 -46.42 5.87
N ASP A 615 4.25 -46.51 6.04
CA ASP A 615 3.51 -47.76 5.91
C ASP A 615 2.56 -47.66 4.70
N ASP A 616 2.88 -48.45 3.66
CA ASP A 616 2.12 -48.61 2.42
C ASP A 616 1.75 -47.28 1.73
N GLY A 617 2.73 -46.38 1.65
CA GLY A 617 2.55 -45.02 1.16
C GLY A 617 2.45 -44.95 -0.36
N ARG A 618 1.40 -44.31 -0.87
CA ARG A 618 1.26 -43.92 -2.29
C ARG A 618 1.21 -42.41 -2.40
N PHE A 619 2.04 -41.84 -3.27
CA PHE A 619 2.21 -40.40 -3.41
C PHE A 619 2.23 -40.00 -4.88
N SER A 620 1.69 -38.82 -5.17
CA SER A 620 1.77 -38.25 -6.51
C SER A 620 1.92 -36.73 -6.46
N TRP A 621 2.70 -36.19 -7.41
CA TRP A 621 2.77 -34.75 -7.65
C TRP A 621 1.50 -34.20 -8.32
N ASP A 622 0.76 -35.07 -9.01
CA ASP A 622 -0.50 -34.78 -9.68
C ASP A 622 -1.58 -35.75 -9.17
N SER A 623 -2.63 -35.21 -8.56
CA SER A 623 -3.76 -36.01 -8.04
C SER A 623 -4.51 -36.76 -9.13
N ASP A 624 -4.50 -36.21 -10.34
CA ASP A 624 -5.33 -36.68 -11.45
C ASP A 624 -4.59 -37.71 -12.31
N SER A 625 -3.30 -37.93 -12.06
CA SER A 625 -2.50 -38.93 -12.77
C SER A 625 -2.94 -40.35 -12.39
N SER A 626 -3.11 -41.21 -13.40
CA SER A 626 -3.49 -42.62 -13.19
C SER A 626 -2.41 -43.46 -12.49
N ASN A 627 -1.15 -43.04 -12.60
CA ASN A 627 0.00 -43.75 -12.08
C ASN A 627 0.66 -42.90 -10.98
N PRO A 628 0.72 -43.37 -9.72
CA PRO A 628 1.36 -42.62 -8.66
C PRO A 628 2.87 -42.47 -8.94
N THR A 629 3.44 -41.33 -8.53
CA THR A 629 4.90 -41.08 -8.65
C THR A 629 5.69 -42.04 -7.77
N LEU A 630 5.16 -42.33 -6.57
CA LEU A 630 5.71 -43.30 -5.63
C LEU A 630 4.61 -44.29 -5.25
N ASP A 631 4.91 -45.57 -5.37
CA ASP A 631 3.94 -46.64 -5.13
C ASP A 631 4.47 -47.65 -4.11
N GLU A 632 3.58 -48.12 -3.24
CA GLU A 632 3.86 -49.16 -2.24
C GLU A 632 5.14 -48.92 -1.42
N ILE A 633 5.40 -47.65 -1.05
CA ILE A 633 6.59 -47.30 -0.26
C ILE A 633 6.45 -47.81 1.17
N ARG A 634 7.41 -48.63 1.60
CA ARG A 634 7.55 -49.12 2.98
C ARG A 634 8.95 -48.82 3.47
N LEU A 635 9.06 -47.97 4.48
CA LEU A 635 10.35 -47.51 4.99
C LEU A 635 10.30 -47.34 6.51
N LYS A 636 11.27 -47.90 7.23
CA LYS A 636 11.44 -47.72 8.67
C LYS A 636 12.88 -47.34 8.97
N VAL A 637 13.10 -46.14 9.50
CA VAL A 637 14.43 -45.60 9.81
C VAL A 637 14.54 -45.37 11.31
N LYS A 638 15.52 -46.03 11.95
CA LYS A 638 15.81 -45.85 13.38
C LYS A 638 16.55 -44.54 13.64
N ARG A 639 16.53 -44.08 14.89
CA ARG A 639 17.31 -42.91 15.31
C ARG A 639 18.81 -43.18 15.21
N GLY A 640 19.57 -42.19 14.73
CA GLY A 640 21.02 -42.29 14.51
C GLY A 640 21.42 -43.04 13.23
N MET A 641 20.47 -43.65 12.52
CA MET A 641 20.73 -44.47 11.34
C MET A 641 21.15 -43.62 10.12
N LYS A 642 22.12 -44.12 9.35
CA LYS A 642 22.57 -43.59 8.06
C LYS A 642 21.95 -44.41 6.92
N VAL A 643 21.12 -43.75 6.12
CA VAL A 643 20.39 -44.35 5.00
C VAL A 643 20.89 -43.75 3.69
N ALA A 644 21.44 -44.57 2.80
CA ALA A 644 21.77 -44.15 1.44
C ALA A 644 20.63 -44.51 0.48
N ILE A 645 20.31 -43.62 -0.45
CA ILE A 645 19.35 -43.88 -1.53
C ILE A 645 20.08 -43.82 -2.87
N CYS A 646 20.02 -44.92 -3.64
CA CYS A 646 20.59 -45.02 -4.97
C CYS A 646 19.56 -45.53 -5.99
N GLY A 647 19.81 -45.30 -7.28
CA GLY A 647 18.92 -45.71 -8.36
C GLY A 647 19.07 -44.85 -9.61
N THR A 648 18.53 -45.31 -10.73
CA THR A 648 18.61 -44.61 -12.03
C THR A 648 18.04 -43.19 -11.97
N VAL A 649 18.43 -42.32 -12.90
CA VAL A 649 17.85 -40.97 -13.01
C VAL A 649 16.34 -41.08 -13.26
N GLY A 650 15.53 -40.30 -12.55
CA GLY A 650 14.06 -40.36 -12.67
C GLY A 650 13.37 -41.47 -11.88
N SER A 651 14.09 -42.27 -11.07
CA SER A 651 13.51 -43.35 -10.25
C SER A 651 12.64 -42.92 -9.05
N GLY A 652 12.55 -41.61 -8.75
CA GLY A 652 11.76 -41.08 -7.64
C GLY A 652 12.52 -40.76 -6.35
N LYS A 653 13.86 -40.75 -6.36
CA LYS A 653 14.72 -40.48 -5.19
C LYS A 653 14.41 -39.16 -4.48
N SER A 654 14.45 -38.04 -5.20
CA SER A 654 14.11 -36.72 -4.64
C SER A 654 12.64 -36.65 -4.22
N SER A 655 11.73 -37.32 -4.95
CA SER A 655 10.32 -37.44 -4.57
C SER A 655 10.14 -38.14 -3.22
N LEU A 656 10.95 -39.17 -2.92
CA LEU A 656 10.90 -39.85 -1.62
C LEU A 656 11.30 -38.91 -0.48
N LEU A 657 12.31 -38.05 -0.68
CA LEU A 657 12.66 -37.00 0.30
C LEU A 657 11.53 -35.99 0.46
N SER A 658 10.92 -35.52 -0.64
CA SER A 658 9.79 -34.58 -0.61
C SER A 658 8.54 -35.17 0.08
N CYS A 659 8.34 -36.49 0.00
CA CYS A 659 7.31 -37.19 0.79
C CYS A 659 7.59 -37.07 2.30
N ILE A 660 8.83 -37.29 2.74
CA ILE A 660 9.23 -37.13 4.15
C ILE A 660 9.11 -35.66 4.59
N LEU A 661 9.31 -34.70 3.69
CA LEU A 661 9.07 -33.29 3.99
C LEU A 661 7.58 -32.96 4.16
N GLY A 662 6.70 -33.69 3.47
CA GLY A 662 5.27 -33.43 3.40
C GLY A 662 4.87 -32.51 2.23
N GLU A 663 5.73 -32.39 1.21
CA GLU A 663 5.47 -31.51 0.04
C GLU A 663 4.71 -32.21 -1.10
N ILE A 664 4.71 -33.55 -1.13
CA ILE A 664 3.96 -34.36 -2.09
C ILE A 664 2.63 -34.76 -1.47
N GLN A 665 1.56 -34.76 -2.27
CA GLN A 665 0.26 -35.23 -1.83
C GLN A 665 0.26 -36.72 -1.55
N LYS A 666 -0.32 -37.10 -0.39
CA LYS A 666 -0.48 -38.48 0.04
C LYS A 666 -1.83 -39.00 -0.44
N LEU A 667 -1.82 -40.01 -1.33
CA LEU A 667 -3.03 -40.66 -1.83
C LEU A 667 -3.53 -41.74 -0.87
N SER A 668 -2.61 -42.54 -0.33
CA SER A 668 -2.89 -43.57 0.67
C SER A 668 -1.67 -43.87 1.54
N GLY A 669 -1.88 -44.58 2.65
CA GLY A 669 -0.83 -44.97 3.61
C GLY A 669 -0.62 -43.94 4.72
N THR A 670 0.38 -44.18 5.57
CA THR A 670 0.72 -43.31 6.70
C THR A 670 2.19 -42.95 6.72
N VAL A 671 2.50 -41.70 7.06
CA VAL A 671 3.88 -41.18 7.19
C VAL A 671 4.02 -40.60 8.58
N LYS A 672 4.85 -41.23 9.41
CA LYS A 672 5.12 -40.81 10.80
C LYS A 672 6.54 -40.30 10.91
N ILE A 673 6.70 -39.12 11.52
CA ILE A 673 7.99 -38.44 11.66
C ILE A 673 8.18 -38.03 13.11
N SER A 674 9.38 -38.25 13.64
CA SER A 674 9.74 -37.91 15.02
C SER A 674 11.00 -37.07 15.07
N GLY A 675 10.85 -35.76 15.34
CA GLY A 675 11.94 -34.79 15.45
C GLY A 675 11.97 -33.71 14.36
N ALA A 676 12.86 -32.73 14.54
CA ALA A 676 13.07 -31.64 13.58
C ALA A 676 13.82 -32.13 12.33
N LYS A 677 13.52 -31.53 11.18
CA LYS A 677 14.07 -31.90 9.86
C LYS A 677 14.98 -30.79 9.33
N ALA A 678 16.12 -31.15 8.77
CA ALA A 678 16.96 -30.29 7.94
C ALA A 678 17.01 -30.87 6.52
N TYR A 679 16.90 -30.01 5.51
CA TYR A 679 16.89 -30.41 4.10
C TYR A 679 17.93 -29.65 3.29
N VAL A 680 18.70 -30.39 2.50
CA VAL A 680 19.65 -29.86 1.52
C VAL A 680 19.19 -30.31 0.12
N PRO A 681 18.52 -29.44 -0.66
CA PRO A 681 18.10 -29.76 -2.01
C PRO A 681 19.27 -29.90 -2.99
N GLN A 682 19.02 -30.59 -4.10
CA GLN A 682 19.98 -30.77 -5.18
C GLN A 682 20.42 -29.45 -5.82
N SER A 683 19.48 -28.50 -6.00
CA SER A 683 19.80 -27.16 -6.48
C SER A 683 20.00 -26.21 -5.30
N PRO A 684 21.21 -25.64 -5.11
CA PRO A 684 21.49 -24.86 -3.92
C PRO A 684 20.76 -23.50 -3.93
N TRP A 685 20.16 -23.16 -2.79
CA TRP A 685 19.42 -21.92 -2.60
C TRP A 685 20.06 -21.02 -1.53
N ILE A 686 20.50 -19.84 -1.96
CA ILE A 686 21.23 -18.86 -1.16
C ILE A 686 20.40 -17.58 -1.05
N LEU A 687 20.24 -17.06 0.16
CA LEU A 687 19.58 -15.79 0.45
C LEU A 687 20.51 -14.63 0.11
N THR A 688 19.93 -13.50 -0.30
CA THR A 688 20.66 -12.24 -0.40
C THR A 688 21.02 -11.76 1.02
N GLY A 689 22.30 -11.47 1.24
CA GLY A 689 22.86 -11.13 2.56
C GLY A 689 24.29 -11.64 2.68
N ASN A 690 24.91 -11.55 3.86
CA ASN A 690 26.27 -12.08 4.05
C ASN A 690 26.30 -13.61 4.19
N ILE A 691 27.47 -14.22 4.03
CA ILE A 691 27.66 -15.69 4.13
C ILE A 691 27.31 -16.18 5.54
N ARG A 692 27.71 -15.45 6.58
CA ARG A 692 27.41 -15.79 7.97
C ARG A 692 25.90 -15.88 8.21
N GLU A 693 25.12 -14.88 7.82
CA GLU A 693 23.66 -14.86 7.91
C GLU A 693 23.01 -16.00 7.13
N ASN A 694 23.57 -16.35 5.97
CA ASN A 694 23.12 -17.50 5.19
C ASN A 694 23.32 -18.83 5.93
N ILE A 695 24.41 -18.99 6.69
CA ILE A 695 24.68 -20.19 7.50
C ILE A 695 23.84 -20.18 8.78
N LEU A 696 23.73 -19.02 9.46
CA LEU A 696 22.94 -18.86 10.68
C LEU A 696 21.44 -19.06 10.44
N PHE A 697 20.93 -18.53 9.32
CA PHE A 697 19.54 -18.69 8.87
C PHE A 697 18.50 -18.36 9.95
N GLY A 698 18.72 -17.27 10.68
CA GLY A 698 17.86 -16.80 11.78
C GLY A 698 18.19 -17.36 13.17
N ASN A 699 19.11 -18.33 13.27
CA ASN A 699 19.61 -18.82 14.55
C ASN A 699 20.64 -17.85 15.17
N PRO A 700 20.76 -17.81 16.51
CA PRO A 700 21.77 -16.97 17.17
C PRO A 700 23.19 -17.42 16.79
N TYR A 701 24.13 -16.46 16.75
CA TYR A 701 25.54 -16.72 16.47
C TYR A 701 26.24 -17.34 17.70
N ASP A 702 26.73 -18.55 17.54
CA ASP A 702 27.59 -19.26 18.49
C ASP A 702 28.95 -19.51 17.81
N SER A 703 29.97 -18.79 18.27
CA SER A 703 31.32 -18.85 17.70
C SER A 703 31.92 -20.26 17.64
N VAL A 704 31.70 -21.09 18.67
CA VAL A 704 32.32 -22.42 18.76
C VAL A 704 31.63 -23.39 17.80
N ARG A 705 30.30 -23.38 17.81
CA ARG A 705 29.48 -24.19 16.90
C ARG A 705 29.70 -23.77 15.45
N TYR A 706 29.73 -22.47 15.18
CA TYR A 706 29.92 -21.92 13.85
C TYR A 706 31.28 -22.33 13.28
N TYR A 707 32.37 -22.14 14.04
CA TYR A 707 33.71 -22.55 13.60
C TYR A 707 33.78 -24.06 13.32
N ARG A 708 33.20 -24.89 14.19
CA ARG A 708 33.14 -26.33 14.00
C ARG A 708 32.39 -26.70 12.71
N THR A 709 31.23 -26.09 12.47
CA THR A 709 30.44 -26.31 11.25
C THR A 709 31.21 -25.90 10.00
N VAL A 710 31.78 -24.69 9.96
CA VAL A 710 32.54 -24.16 8.81
C VAL A 710 33.75 -25.04 8.50
N LYS A 711 34.47 -25.49 9.53
CA LYS A 711 35.61 -26.41 9.38
C LYS A 711 35.18 -27.75 8.78
N SER A 712 34.20 -28.41 9.38
CA SER A 712 33.68 -29.70 8.89
C SER A 712 33.07 -29.61 7.50
N CYS A 713 32.60 -28.43 7.10
CA CYS A 713 32.09 -28.16 5.75
C CYS A 713 33.17 -27.70 4.75
N ALA A 714 34.46 -27.75 5.11
CA ALA A 714 35.59 -27.36 4.25
C ALA A 714 35.51 -25.92 3.69
N LEU A 715 34.86 -24.99 4.40
CA LEU A 715 34.65 -23.60 3.96
C LEU A 715 35.79 -22.65 4.33
N LEU A 716 36.73 -23.06 5.19
CA LEU A 716 37.83 -22.19 5.66
C LEU A 716 38.68 -21.67 4.50
N LYS A 717 39.04 -22.54 3.54
CA LYS A 717 39.80 -22.16 2.33
C LYS A 717 39.00 -21.21 1.43
N ASP A 718 37.67 -21.37 1.36
CA ASP A 718 36.83 -20.45 0.60
C ASP A 718 36.81 -19.06 1.24
N PHE A 719 36.81 -18.98 2.57
CA PHE A 719 36.80 -17.70 3.30
C PHE A 719 38.10 -16.92 3.12
N GLU A 720 39.25 -17.59 2.97
CA GLU A 720 40.51 -16.93 2.63
C GLU A 720 40.48 -16.28 1.23
N LEU A 721 39.69 -16.82 0.31
CA LEU A 721 39.54 -16.29 -1.06
C LEU A 721 38.49 -15.16 -1.13
N PHE A 722 37.55 -15.10 -0.19
CA PHE A 722 36.56 -14.04 -0.15
C PHE A 722 37.14 -12.74 0.39
N SER A 723 36.80 -11.62 -0.24
CA SER A 723 37.33 -10.29 0.08
C SER A 723 37.15 -9.89 1.55
N CYS A 724 36.08 -10.37 2.21
CA CYS A 724 35.83 -10.16 3.63
C CYS A 724 35.44 -11.44 4.37
N GLY A 725 36.01 -12.58 3.95
CA GLY A 725 35.73 -13.87 4.59
C GLY A 725 34.23 -14.18 4.62
N ASP A 726 33.71 -14.50 5.80
CA ASP A 726 32.31 -14.87 6.01
C ASP A 726 31.33 -13.69 6.12
N LEU A 727 31.84 -12.46 6.20
CA LEU A 727 31.04 -11.22 6.15
C LEU A 727 30.84 -10.71 4.73
N THR A 728 31.37 -11.42 3.73
CA THR A 728 31.21 -11.07 2.33
C THR A 728 29.73 -11.10 1.92
N ASP A 729 29.27 -10.01 1.31
CA ASP A 729 27.89 -9.90 0.84
C ASP A 729 27.64 -10.72 -0.44
N ILE A 730 26.61 -11.54 -0.40
CA ILE A 730 26.18 -12.39 -1.50
C ILE A 730 25.02 -11.73 -2.24
N GLY A 731 25.23 -11.48 -3.54
CA GLY A 731 24.17 -11.00 -4.45
C GLY A 731 23.06 -12.03 -4.71
N GLU A 732 21.98 -11.59 -5.37
CA GLU A 732 20.81 -12.43 -5.64
C GLU A 732 21.19 -13.79 -6.29
N ARG A 733 20.79 -14.92 -5.67
CA ARG A 733 21.12 -16.30 -6.08
C ARG A 733 22.62 -16.65 -6.08
N GLY A 734 23.45 -15.85 -5.42
CA GLY A 734 24.89 -16.09 -5.29
C GLY A 734 25.63 -16.13 -6.62
N ILE A 735 25.32 -15.23 -7.56
CA ILE A 735 25.97 -15.13 -8.87
C ILE A 735 27.52 -15.14 -8.78
N ASN A 736 28.05 -14.63 -7.66
CA ASN A 736 29.48 -14.46 -7.44
C ASN A 736 30.18 -15.73 -6.90
N MET A 737 29.48 -16.85 -6.70
CA MET A 737 30.02 -18.08 -6.12
C MET A 737 29.97 -19.27 -7.08
N SER A 738 30.92 -20.20 -6.93
CA SER A 738 30.92 -21.46 -7.67
C SER A 738 29.79 -22.40 -7.21
N GLY A 739 29.45 -23.40 -8.01
CA GLY A 739 28.44 -24.41 -7.65
C GLY A 739 28.79 -25.15 -6.36
N GLY A 740 30.03 -25.62 -6.24
CA GLY A 740 30.53 -26.31 -5.04
C GLY A 740 30.50 -25.43 -3.78
N GLN A 741 30.85 -24.15 -3.89
CA GLN A 741 30.76 -23.20 -2.77
C GLN A 741 29.31 -23.03 -2.27
N LYS A 742 28.36 -22.86 -3.20
CA LYS A 742 26.93 -22.77 -2.85
C LYS A 742 26.45 -24.01 -2.13
N GLN A 743 26.88 -25.19 -2.58
CA GLN A 743 26.50 -26.46 -1.99
C GLN A 743 27.07 -26.61 -0.58
N ARG A 744 28.35 -26.28 -0.38
CA ARG A 744 29.00 -26.27 0.96
C ARG A 744 28.31 -25.33 1.95
N ILE A 745 27.95 -24.11 1.53
CA ILE A 745 27.23 -23.15 2.39
C ILE A 745 25.86 -23.68 2.79
N GLN A 746 25.15 -24.36 1.89
CA GLN A 746 23.84 -24.95 2.19
C GLN A 746 23.95 -26.14 3.15
N ILE A 747 24.97 -26.97 3.00
CA ILE A 747 25.28 -28.04 3.96
C ILE A 747 25.61 -27.42 5.33
N ALA A 748 26.45 -26.39 5.37
CA ALA A 748 26.76 -25.67 6.61
C ALA A 748 25.51 -25.09 7.28
N ARG A 749 24.57 -24.54 6.51
CA ARG A 749 23.27 -24.08 7.03
C ARG A 749 22.49 -25.21 7.70
N ALA A 750 22.37 -26.37 7.04
CA ALA A 750 21.66 -27.51 7.60
C ALA A 750 22.34 -28.04 8.87
N VAL A 751 23.66 -28.17 8.86
CA VAL A 751 24.46 -28.63 10.02
C VAL A 751 24.36 -27.65 11.18
N TYR A 752 24.46 -26.35 10.91
CA TYR A 752 24.36 -25.31 11.93
C TYR A 752 22.97 -25.26 12.56
N HIS A 753 21.90 -25.72 11.90
CA HIS A 753 20.57 -25.80 12.47
C HIS A 753 20.42 -26.88 13.57
N ASP A 754 21.25 -27.93 13.57
CA ASP A 754 21.21 -29.07 14.53
C ASP A 754 19.83 -29.76 14.63
N ALA A 755 19.31 -30.20 13.47
CA ALA A 755 18.08 -30.99 13.40
C ALA A 755 18.27 -32.41 13.96
N ASP A 756 17.18 -33.18 14.04
CA ASP A 756 17.21 -34.61 14.41
C ASP A 756 17.39 -35.50 13.17
N ILE A 757 16.77 -35.08 12.06
CA ILE A 757 16.72 -35.80 10.79
C ILE A 757 17.31 -34.90 9.71
N TYR A 758 18.29 -35.41 8.98
CA TYR A 758 18.93 -34.73 7.85
C TYR A 758 18.58 -35.43 6.55
N LEU A 759 18.08 -34.66 5.58
CA LEU A 759 17.73 -35.11 4.24
C LEU A 759 18.64 -34.41 3.24
N PHE A 760 19.54 -35.16 2.60
CA PHE A 760 20.47 -34.64 1.59
C PHE A 760 20.09 -35.18 0.21
N ASP A 761 19.82 -34.29 -0.73
CA ASP A 761 19.49 -34.62 -2.11
C ASP A 761 20.70 -34.37 -3.01
N ASP A 762 21.53 -35.39 -3.21
CA ASP A 762 22.75 -35.34 -4.04
C ASP A 762 23.72 -34.20 -3.69
N PRO A 763 24.17 -34.09 -2.41
CA PRO A 763 24.90 -32.95 -1.88
C PRO A 763 26.37 -32.84 -2.35
N PHE A 764 26.89 -33.83 -3.07
CA PHE A 764 28.31 -33.92 -3.45
C PHE A 764 28.56 -33.77 -4.95
N SER A 765 27.51 -33.57 -5.74
CA SER A 765 27.58 -33.59 -7.21
C SER A 765 28.35 -32.41 -7.83
N ALA A 766 28.32 -31.22 -7.22
CA ALA A 766 29.03 -30.04 -7.73
C ALA A 766 30.38 -29.78 -7.04
N VAL A 767 30.84 -30.72 -6.20
CA VAL A 767 32.07 -30.62 -5.42
C VAL A 767 33.12 -31.56 -6.02
N ASP A 768 34.39 -31.14 -6.01
CA ASP A 768 35.51 -31.99 -6.41
C ASP A 768 35.64 -33.22 -5.50
N ALA A 769 36.18 -34.33 -6.03
CA ALA A 769 36.25 -35.59 -5.30
C ALA A 769 36.95 -35.47 -3.94
N HIS A 770 38.08 -34.75 -3.86
CA HIS A 770 38.83 -34.58 -2.60
C HIS A 770 38.01 -33.84 -1.53
N THR A 771 37.40 -32.71 -1.89
CA THR A 771 36.54 -31.96 -0.97
C THR A 771 35.26 -32.74 -0.65
N GLY A 772 34.73 -33.52 -1.60
CA GLY A 772 33.59 -34.42 -1.40
C GLY A 772 33.88 -35.48 -0.34
N THR A 773 35.02 -36.16 -0.41
CA THR A 773 35.45 -37.13 0.61
C THR A 773 35.64 -36.47 1.97
N GLN A 774 36.25 -35.27 2.02
CA GLN A 774 36.42 -34.53 3.27
C GLN A 774 35.06 -34.18 3.91
N LEU A 775 34.11 -33.66 3.12
CA LEU A 775 32.74 -33.39 3.58
C LEU A 775 32.04 -34.65 4.07
N PHE A 776 32.19 -35.76 3.35
CA PHE A 776 31.58 -37.02 3.75
C PHE A 776 32.12 -37.51 5.10
N GLN A 777 33.44 -37.49 5.30
CA GLN A 777 34.08 -37.97 6.52
C GLN A 777 33.89 -37.00 7.71
N GLU A 778 34.18 -35.71 7.54
CA GLU A 778 34.18 -34.76 8.65
C GLU A 778 32.77 -34.25 9.00
N CYS A 779 31.89 -34.11 8.00
CA CYS A 779 30.53 -33.62 8.22
C CYS A 779 29.52 -34.77 8.37
N LEU A 780 29.31 -35.57 7.32
CA LEU A 780 28.20 -36.55 7.32
C LEU A 780 28.44 -37.70 8.32
N MET A 781 29.65 -38.24 8.35
CA MET A 781 30.08 -39.29 9.29
C MET A 781 30.65 -38.74 10.60
N GLY A 782 31.13 -37.50 10.62
CA GLY A 782 31.76 -36.86 11.78
C GLY A 782 30.76 -36.09 12.64
N ILE A 783 30.50 -34.82 12.30
CA ILE A 783 29.66 -33.93 13.11
C ILE A 783 28.22 -34.44 13.27
N LEU A 784 27.70 -35.15 12.25
CA LEU A 784 26.34 -35.70 12.25
C LEU A 784 26.27 -37.16 12.74
N LYS A 785 27.34 -37.74 13.30
CA LYS A 785 27.40 -39.18 13.65
C LYS A 785 26.18 -39.70 14.42
N ASP A 786 25.70 -38.97 15.43
CA ASP A 786 24.61 -39.39 16.31
C ASP A 786 23.19 -39.04 15.77
N LYS A 787 23.13 -38.39 14.59
CA LYS A 787 21.87 -37.93 13.96
C LYS A 787 21.35 -38.92 12.93
N THR A 788 20.06 -38.92 12.66
CA THR A 788 19.50 -39.69 11.53
C THR A 788 19.80 -38.96 10.23
N VAL A 789 20.45 -39.63 9.27
CA VAL A 789 20.84 -39.03 8.00
C VAL A 789 20.33 -39.89 6.85
N ILE A 790 19.58 -39.28 5.95
CA ILE A 790 19.17 -39.87 4.67
C ILE A 790 19.85 -39.06 3.57
N TYR A 791 20.66 -39.71 2.75
CA TYR A 791 21.36 -39.05 1.65
C TYR A 791 21.16 -39.80 0.34
N VAL A 792 20.76 -39.05 -0.69
CA VAL A 792 20.75 -39.50 -2.07
C VAL A 792 22.15 -39.28 -2.64
N THR A 793 22.74 -40.30 -3.25
CA THR A 793 24.04 -40.18 -3.92
C THR A 793 24.04 -40.99 -5.21
N HIS A 794 24.63 -40.40 -6.25
CA HIS A 794 25.01 -41.13 -7.47
C HIS A 794 26.43 -41.69 -7.41
N GLN A 795 27.23 -41.22 -6.46
CA GLN A 795 28.60 -41.69 -6.24
C GLN A 795 28.58 -42.97 -5.40
N VAL A 796 29.03 -44.06 -6.01
CA VAL A 796 29.05 -45.41 -5.43
C VAL A 796 30.01 -45.50 -4.24
N GLU A 797 31.05 -44.67 -4.22
CA GLU A 797 32.09 -44.61 -3.18
C GLU A 797 31.55 -44.34 -1.77
N PHE A 798 30.40 -43.67 -1.65
CA PHE A 798 29.78 -43.32 -0.36
C PHE A 798 28.72 -44.31 0.13
N LEU A 799 28.38 -45.33 -0.68
CA LEU A 799 27.38 -46.34 -0.32
C LEU A 799 27.84 -47.29 0.81
N PRO A 800 29.11 -47.76 0.86
CA PRO A 800 29.54 -48.73 1.87
C PRO A 800 29.45 -48.23 3.32
N ALA A 801 29.46 -46.91 3.54
CA ALA A 801 29.40 -46.29 4.86
C ALA A 801 27.96 -46.13 5.41
N ALA A 802 26.93 -46.48 4.64
CA ALA A 802 25.54 -46.45 5.11
C ALA A 802 25.18 -47.70 5.92
N ASP A 803 24.35 -47.54 6.95
CA ASP A 803 23.79 -48.67 7.70
C ASP A 803 22.79 -49.46 6.84
N ILE A 804 22.07 -48.77 5.96
CA ILE A 804 21.17 -49.37 4.99
C ILE A 804 21.19 -48.59 3.67
N ILE A 805 21.14 -49.31 2.56
CA ILE A 805 21.05 -48.77 1.21
C ILE A 805 19.68 -49.13 0.65
N LEU A 806 18.98 -48.14 0.08
CA LEU A 806 17.70 -48.28 -0.60
C LEU A 806 17.92 -48.13 -2.11
N VAL A 807 17.61 -49.18 -2.86
CA VAL A 807 17.66 -49.17 -4.33
C VAL A 807 16.28 -48.83 -4.88
N MET A 808 16.13 -47.64 -5.45
CA MET A 808 14.87 -47.18 -6.05
C MET A 808 14.83 -47.45 -7.56
N GLN A 809 13.71 -47.98 -8.03
CA GLN A 809 13.42 -48.16 -9.45
C GLN A 809 11.94 -47.90 -9.71
N ASN A 810 11.62 -47.14 -10.78
CA ASN A 810 10.24 -46.85 -11.20
C ASN A 810 9.29 -46.41 -10.07
N GLY A 811 9.77 -45.59 -9.11
CA GLY A 811 8.95 -45.10 -8.00
C GLY A 811 8.70 -46.10 -6.87
N ARG A 812 9.38 -47.25 -6.86
CA ARG A 812 9.30 -48.30 -5.83
C ARG A 812 10.66 -48.56 -5.20
N ILE A 813 10.66 -49.10 -3.98
CA ILE A 813 11.87 -49.61 -3.31
C ILE A 813 11.99 -51.09 -3.68
N GLU A 814 12.90 -51.42 -4.59
CA GLU A 814 13.09 -52.81 -5.06
C GLU A 814 13.93 -53.62 -4.07
N GLN A 815 14.98 -53.00 -3.51
CA GLN A 815 15.90 -53.65 -2.57
C GLN A 815 16.27 -52.72 -1.42
N ALA A 816 16.44 -53.31 -0.24
CA ALA A 816 16.91 -52.63 0.95
C ALA A 816 17.81 -53.58 1.75
N GLY A 817 19.03 -53.14 2.08
CA GLY A 817 19.99 -53.95 2.83
C GLY A 817 21.33 -53.27 3.01
N THR A 818 22.28 -53.96 3.64
CA THR A 818 23.67 -53.50 3.73
C THR A 818 24.41 -53.67 2.39
N PHE A 819 25.51 -52.95 2.19
CA PHE A 819 26.29 -53.03 0.95
C PHE A 819 26.71 -54.47 0.59
N SER A 820 27.16 -55.24 1.59
CA SER A 820 27.57 -56.64 1.41
C SER A 820 26.41 -57.59 1.10
N GLU A 821 25.20 -57.30 1.58
CA GLU A 821 24.00 -58.10 1.28
C GLU A 821 23.51 -57.83 -0.15
N LEU A 822 23.46 -56.57 -0.56
CA LEU A 822 23.03 -56.18 -1.90
C LEU A 822 23.98 -56.67 -2.99
N LEU A 823 25.30 -56.67 -2.72
CA LEU A 823 26.30 -57.27 -3.62
C LEU A 823 26.05 -58.77 -3.86
N LYS A 824 25.54 -59.51 -2.87
CA LYS A 824 25.30 -60.96 -2.98
C LYS A 824 23.98 -61.31 -3.67
N GLN A 825 23.04 -60.36 -3.75
CA GLN A 825 21.69 -60.60 -4.25
C GLN A 825 21.57 -60.53 -5.79
N ASN A 826 22.64 -60.19 -6.53
CA ASN A 826 22.82 -60.36 -7.99
C ASN A 826 21.74 -59.80 -8.95
N VAL A 827 20.86 -58.89 -8.50
CA VAL A 827 19.88 -58.25 -9.39
C VAL A 827 20.11 -56.74 -9.42
N GLY A 828 20.64 -56.23 -10.53
CA GLY A 828 20.71 -54.79 -10.86
C GLY A 828 21.78 -53.96 -10.14
N PHE A 829 22.11 -54.25 -8.89
CA PHE A 829 23.11 -53.50 -8.10
C PHE A 829 24.55 -53.67 -8.63
N GLU A 830 24.90 -54.87 -9.10
CA GLU A 830 26.22 -55.17 -9.65
C GLU A 830 26.52 -54.39 -10.95
N ALA A 831 25.49 -54.07 -11.76
CA ALA A 831 25.65 -53.22 -12.94
C ALA A 831 25.90 -51.74 -12.58
N LEU A 832 25.35 -51.26 -11.46
CA LEU A 832 25.61 -49.91 -10.92
C LEU A 832 27.01 -49.80 -10.31
N VAL A 833 27.46 -50.85 -9.60
CA VAL A 833 28.79 -50.89 -8.96
C VAL A 833 29.91 -51.24 -9.94
N GLY A 834 29.65 -52.15 -10.87
CA GLY A 834 30.63 -52.65 -11.86
C GLY A 834 31.14 -51.56 -12.81
N ALA A 835 30.32 -50.54 -13.09
CA ALA A 835 30.71 -49.38 -13.88
C ALA A 835 31.73 -48.46 -13.16
N HIS A 836 31.94 -48.59 -11.85
CA HIS A 836 32.76 -47.70 -11.00
C HIS A 836 33.77 -48.45 -10.10
N SER A 837 34.11 -49.69 -10.46
CA SER A 837 34.98 -50.59 -9.68
C SER A 837 36.40 -50.06 -9.43
N GLU A 838 37.00 -49.34 -10.38
CA GLU A 838 38.35 -48.77 -10.25
C GLU A 838 38.47 -47.68 -9.15
N ALA A 839 37.39 -46.94 -8.85
CA ALA A 839 37.41 -45.92 -7.81
C ALA A 839 37.28 -46.51 -6.39
N LEU A 840 36.56 -47.64 -6.26
CA LEU A 840 36.25 -48.29 -4.99
C LEU A 840 37.50 -48.87 -4.29
N GLU A 841 38.48 -49.35 -5.05
CA GLU A 841 39.73 -49.92 -4.51
C GLU A 841 40.59 -48.87 -3.79
N SER A 842 40.57 -47.61 -4.26
CA SER A 842 41.35 -46.53 -3.67
C SER A 842 40.89 -46.12 -2.26
N VAL A 843 39.57 -46.18 -2.00
CA VAL A 843 38.97 -45.82 -0.71
C VAL A 843 39.12 -46.96 0.31
N LEU A 844 38.93 -48.21 -0.14
CA LEU A 844 39.10 -49.40 0.72
C LEU A 844 40.55 -49.58 1.20
N ALA A 845 41.55 -49.15 0.40
CA ALA A 845 42.95 -49.14 0.81
C ALA A 845 43.22 -48.16 1.97
N VAL A 846 42.54 -47.01 2.00
CA VAL A 846 42.68 -46.01 3.07
C VAL A 846 41.98 -46.44 4.36
N GLU A 847 40.81 -47.09 4.26
CA GLU A 847 40.07 -47.64 5.41
C GLU A 847 40.86 -48.73 6.14
N ASN A 848 41.52 -49.62 5.39
CA ASN A 848 42.35 -50.70 5.94
C ASN A 848 43.64 -50.19 6.60
N SER A 849 44.14 -49.01 6.19
CA SER A 849 45.33 -48.38 6.78
C SER A 849 45.07 -47.83 8.20
N ARG A 850 43.81 -47.51 8.54
CA ARG A 850 43.43 -46.94 9.85
C ARG A 850 43.20 -47.98 10.95
N ARG A 851 43.06 -49.27 10.61
CA ARG A 851 42.82 -50.34 11.61
C ARG A 851 44.10 -50.93 12.22
N THR A 852 45.28 -50.48 11.81
CA THR A 852 46.56 -51.16 12.12
C THR A 852 47.67 -50.26 12.70
N SER A 853 47.34 -49.19 13.43
CA SER A 853 48.37 -48.39 14.11
C SER A 853 47.91 -47.84 15.46
N GLN A 854 48.16 -48.62 16.52
CA GLN A 854 48.36 -48.12 17.88
C GLN A 854 49.64 -48.75 18.41
N ASP A 855 50.73 -47.98 18.40
CA ASP A 855 51.71 -47.87 19.48
C ASP A 855 52.70 -46.74 19.15
N PRO A 856 53.13 -45.90 20.11
CA PRO A 856 54.11 -44.85 19.88
C PRO A 856 55.48 -45.20 20.48
N GLU A 857 56.56 -44.97 19.75
CA GLU A 857 57.88 -44.67 20.34
C GLU A 857 58.69 -43.72 19.43
N PRO A 858 59.69 -42.99 20.00
CA PRO A 858 60.11 -41.65 19.58
C PRO A 858 61.44 -41.63 18.80
N ASP A 859 62.02 -40.42 18.68
CA ASP A 859 63.37 -40.06 18.17
C ASP A 859 63.45 -39.81 16.65
N ASP A 860 64.26 -38.90 16.09
CA ASP A 860 65.06 -37.76 16.58
C ASP A 860 65.42 -36.92 15.33
N GLU A 861 66.08 -35.79 15.56
CA GLU A 861 66.62 -34.81 14.61
C GLU A 861 67.36 -35.32 13.36
N SER A 862 67.29 -34.57 12.25
CA SER A 862 68.43 -33.78 11.72
C SER A 862 68.25 -33.28 10.26
N ASN A 863 68.49 -31.97 10.07
CA ASN A 863 69.16 -31.22 8.98
C ASN A 863 68.97 -31.66 7.50
N THR A 864 68.81 -30.76 6.52
CA THR A 864 69.81 -29.76 6.12
C THR A 864 69.22 -28.74 5.11
N GLU A 865 69.70 -27.51 5.21
CA GLU A 865 69.42 -26.35 4.35
C GLU A 865 69.92 -26.48 2.90
N SER A 866 69.33 -25.70 1.98
CA SER A 866 70.12 -24.84 1.08
C SER A 866 69.26 -23.70 0.51
N THR A 867 69.55 -22.48 0.98
CA THR A 867 69.10 -21.21 0.38
C THR A 867 70.30 -20.59 -0.34
N SER A 868 70.11 -19.96 -1.50
CA SER A 868 71.11 -19.08 -2.09
C SER A 868 70.50 -17.73 -2.52
N ASN A 869 70.84 -16.72 -1.71
CA ASN A 869 71.28 -15.34 -2.01
C ASN A 869 70.43 -14.46 -2.95
N SER A 870 69.80 -13.38 -2.48
CA SER A 870 70.30 -12.12 -1.87
C SER A 870 70.86 -11.09 -2.86
N ASN A 871 70.24 -9.90 -2.86
CA ASN A 871 70.82 -8.53 -2.91
C ASN A 871 69.67 -7.55 -3.22
N SER A 872 69.52 -6.34 -2.65
CA SER A 872 70.23 -5.58 -1.62
C SER A 872 69.47 -4.23 -1.45
N SER A 873 69.25 -3.79 -0.20
CA SER A 873 69.19 -2.41 0.36
C SER A 873 68.82 -1.22 -0.56
N LEU A 874 67.72 -0.49 -0.31
CA LEU A 874 67.48 0.58 0.69
C LEU A 874 67.65 2.01 0.11
N SER A 875 66.54 2.76 0.04
CA SER A 875 66.54 4.21 0.30
C SER A 875 65.17 4.63 0.87
N GLN A 876 65.21 5.35 2.00
CA GLN A 876 64.08 5.88 2.76
C GLN A 876 63.36 7.01 2.01
N TYR A 877 62.04 7.12 2.14
CA TYR A 877 61.36 8.40 2.38
C TYR A 877 60.07 8.19 3.19
N HIS A 878 59.79 9.21 4.00
CA HIS A 878 58.87 9.30 5.13
C HIS A 878 57.36 9.21 4.79
N SER A 879 56.62 8.74 5.81
CA SER A 879 55.26 9.13 6.22
C SER A 879 54.14 9.11 5.18
N ASP A 880 53.23 8.14 5.33
CA ASP A 880 51.78 8.37 5.34
C ASP A 880 51.12 7.23 6.14
N HIS A 881 50.98 7.45 7.44
CA HIS A 881 50.36 6.51 8.38
C HIS A 881 48.83 6.74 8.50
N ASP A 882 48.22 7.49 7.58
CA ASP A 882 46.79 7.83 7.58
C ASP A 882 45.97 7.12 6.48
N LEU A 883 46.57 6.29 5.62
CA LEU A 883 45.83 5.58 4.56
C LEU A 883 45.38 4.15 4.93
N SER A 884 45.88 3.60 6.03
CA SER A 884 45.61 2.20 6.43
C SER A 884 44.40 2.02 7.36
N VAL A 885 43.80 3.11 7.84
CA VAL A 885 42.62 3.07 8.73
C VAL A 885 41.30 3.25 7.96
N GLU A 886 41.28 3.99 6.84
CA GLU A 886 40.05 4.18 6.05
C GLU A 886 39.63 2.96 5.21
N ILE A 887 40.54 2.01 4.98
CA ILE A 887 40.23 0.77 4.22
C ILE A 887 39.45 -0.25 5.09
N SER A 888 39.49 -0.10 6.41
CA SER A 888 38.82 -1.02 7.34
C SER A 888 37.30 -0.81 7.46
N GLU A 889 36.75 0.37 7.14
CA GLU A 889 35.33 0.67 7.36
C GLU A 889 34.41 0.45 6.13
N LYS A 890 34.98 0.32 4.92
CA LYS A 890 34.21 0.06 3.67
C LYS A 890 34.39 -1.35 3.10
N GLY A 891 35.09 -2.25 3.82
CA GLY A 891 35.45 -3.58 3.33
C GLY A 891 34.29 -4.58 3.33
N GLY A 892 33.91 -5.07 2.13
CA GLY A 892 33.14 -6.32 1.96
C GLY A 892 31.92 -6.25 1.06
N LYS A 893 31.45 -5.04 0.76
CA LYS A 893 30.33 -4.82 -0.15
C LYS A 893 30.79 -4.90 -1.61
N PHE A 894 30.61 -6.06 -2.25
CA PHE A 894 30.75 -6.18 -3.72
C PHE A 894 29.75 -5.28 -4.46
N VAL A 895 28.61 -5.02 -3.83
CA VAL A 895 27.54 -4.16 -4.33
C VAL A 895 27.67 -2.79 -3.68
N GLN A 896 28.14 -1.80 -4.43
CA GLN A 896 28.25 -0.43 -3.93
C GLN A 896 26.86 0.14 -3.67
N ASP A 897 26.58 0.63 -2.45
CA ASP A 897 25.30 1.28 -2.16
C ASP A 897 25.14 2.56 -2.99
N GLU A 898 23.90 2.86 -3.41
CA GLU A 898 23.63 4.03 -4.23
C GLU A 898 23.90 5.29 -3.40
N GLU A 899 25.02 5.96 -3.68
CA GLU A 899 25.26 7.30 -3.19
C GLU A 899 24.28 8.24 -3.88
N ARG A 900 23.24 8.65 -3.15
CA ARG A 900 22.34 9.71 -3.59
C ARG A 900 23.01 11.03 -3.31
N GLU A 901 23.12 11.89 -4.32
CA GLU A 901 23.51 13.27 -4.08
C GLU A 901 22.55 13.89 -3.05
N LYS A 902 23.13 14.29 -1.92
CA LYS A 902 22.44 14.90 -0.79
C LYS A 902 22.36 16.41 -1.06
N GLY A 903 21.20 16.92 -1.49
CA GLY A 903 21.01 18.35 -1.72
C GLY A 903 19.88 18.71 -2.69
N SER A 904 19.74 20.00 -3.00
CA SER A 904 18.85 20.48 -4.06
C SER A 904 19.44 20.17 -5.44
N ILE A 905 18.58 19.82 -6.41
CA ILE A 905 18.99 19.62 -7.80
C ILE A 905 19.70 20.88 -8.32
N GLY A 906 20.94 20.72 -8.77
CA GLY A 906 21.73 21.81 -9.33
C GLY A 906 21.04 22.44 -10.55
N LYS A 907 21.13 23.77 -10.70
CA LYS A 907 20.57 24.51 -11.86
C LYS A 907 21.10 24.00 -13.19
N GLU A 908 22.31 23.45 -13.19
CA GLU A 908 22.96 22.82 -14.34
C GLU A 908 22.16 21.64 -14.89
N VAL A 909 21.49 20.86 -14.04
CA VAL A 909 20.66 19.72 -14.48
C VAL A 909 19.45 20.20 -15.25
N TYR A 910 18.75 21.23 -14.75
CA TYR A 910 17.63 21.85 -15.46
C TYR A 910 18.07 22.50 -16.76
N TRP A 911 19.21 23.20 -16.75
CA TRP A 911 19.76 23.84 -17.94
C TRP A 911 20.17 22.82 -19.01
N SER A 912 20.83 21.73 -18.60
CA SER A 912 21.17 20.62 -19.47
C SER A 912 19.91 20.01 -20.08
N TYR A 913 18.87 19.74 -19.28
CA TYR A 913 17.60 19.21 -19.78
C TYR A 913 16.98 20.10 -20.87
N LEU A 914 16.93 21.41 -20.63
CA LEU A 914 16.33 22.37 -21.56
C LEU A 914 17.16 22.57 -22.85
N THR A 915 18.47 22.32 -22.83
CA THR A 915 19.37 22.60 -23.96
C THR A 915 19.68 21.40 -24.86
N ILE A 916 19.38 20.17 -24.41
CA ILE A 916 19.63 18.91 -25.16
C ILE A 916 19.02 18.93 -26.57
N VAL A 917 17.83 19.52 -26.74
CA VAL A 917 17.12 19.57 -28.03
C VAL A 917 17.24 20.96 -28.65
N LYS A 918 17.83 21.03 -29.85
CA LYS A 918 17.98 22.25 -30.66
C LYS A 918 18.57 23.45 -29.87
N GLY A 919 19.44 23.19 -28.90
CA GLY A 919 20.07 24.23 -28.09
C GLY A 919 19.07 25.07 -27.27
N GLY A 920 17.88 24.54 -26.97
CA GLY A 920 16.84 25.24 -26.20
C GLY A 920 15.97 26.21 -26.99
N ALA A 921 16.09 26.28 -28.32
CA ALA A 921 15.35 27.23 -29.16
C ALA A 921 13.81 27.13 -29.06
N LEU A 922 13.27 25.97 -28.65
CA LEU A 922 11.82 25.75 -28.51
C LEU A 922 11.26 26.26 -27.16
N VAL A 923 12.10 26.46 -26.14
CA VAL A 923 11.67 26.84 -24.79
C VAL A 923 11.04 28.24 -24.74
N PRO A 924 11.62 29.29 -25.37
CA PRO A 924 10.99 30.60 -25.42
C PRO A 924 9.61 30.57 -26.10
N CYS A 925 9.44 29.77 -27.15
CA CYS A 925 8.16 29.61 -27.84
C CYS A 925 7.09 28.98 -26.93
N ILE A 926 7.47 28.00 -26.09
CA ILE A 926 6.57 27.37 -25.11
C ILE A 926 6.12 28.39 -24.05
N ILE A 927 7.07 29.18 -23.51
CA ILE A 927 6.79 30.22 -22.51
C ILE A 927 5.88 31.29 -23.10
N LEU A 928 6.14 31.71 -24.34
CA LEU A 928 5.31 32.67 -25.05
C LEU A 928 3.89 32.15 -25.27
N ALA A 929 3.73 30.89 -25.72
CA ALA A 929 2.42 30.27 -25.88
C ALA A 929 1.65 30.16 -24.55
N GLN A 930 2.34 29.82 -23.45
CA GLN A 930 1.73 29.77 -22.11
C GLN A 930 1.31 31.16 -21.61
N SER A 931 2.16 32.16 -21.83
CA SER A 931 1.87 33.54 -21.43
C SER A 931 0.68 34.09 -22.21
N LEU A 932 0.65 33.85 -23.54
CA LEU A 932 -0.45 34.26 -24.41
C LEU A 932 -1.76 33.57 -24.02
N PHE A 933 -1.74 32.27 -23.70
CA PHE A 933 -2.90 31.55 -23.16
C PHE A 933 -3.44 32.23 -21.90
N GLN A 934 -2.58 32.49 -20.90
CA GLN A 934 -2.99 33.09 -19.63
C GLN A 934 -3.56 34.51 -19.83
N ILE A 935 -2.89 35.34 -20.65
CA ILE A 935 -3.33 36.70 -20.96
C ILE A 935 -4.71 36.66 -21.64
N LEU A 936 -4.87 35.87 -22.71
CA LEU A 936 -6.15 35.77 -23.43
C LEU A 936 -7.27 35.25 -22.55
N GLN A 937 -6.99 34.30 -21.65
CA GLN A 937 -7.99 33.77 -20.73
C GLN A 937 -8.42 34.83 -19.70
N VAL A 938 -7.48 35.59 -19.13
CA VAL A 938 -7.79 36.68 -18.19
C VAL A 938 -8.56 37.79 -18.90
N VAL A 939 -8.11 38.22 -20.08
CA VAL A 939 -8.77 39.25 -20.90
C VAL A 939 -10.17 38.82 -21.29
N SER A 940 -10.38 37.55 -21.65
CA SER A 940 -11.71 37.00 -21.97
C SER A 940 -12.67 37.07 -20.78
N ASN A 941 -12.23 36.63 -19.60
CA ASN A 941 -13.06 36.70 -18.39
C ASN A 941 -13.35 38.14 -17.97
N TYR A 942 -12.34 39.01 -18.04
CA TYR A 942 -12.48 40.43 -17.72
C TYR A 942 -13.45 41.12 -18.70
N TRP A 943 -13.33 40.84 -19.99
CA TRP A 943 -14.22 41.35 -21.02
C TRP A 943 -15.68 40.99 -20.72
N MET A 944 -15.98 39.72 -20.42
CA MET A 944 -17.34 39.30 -20.07
C MET A 944 -17.86 39.97 -18.80
N ALA A 945 -17.02 40.13 -17.78
CA ALA A 945 -17.42 40.77 -16.53
C ALA A 945 -17.69 42.28 -16.70
N TRP A 946 -16.89 42.98 -17.50
CA TRP A 946 -17.00 44.42 -17.71
C TRP A 946 -18.11 44.82 -18.68
N SER A 947 -18.31 44.03 -19.74
CA SER A 947 -19.29 44.32 -20.79
C SER A 947 -20.73 43.93 -20.42
N SER A 948 -20.90 42.99 -19.48
CA SER A 948 -22.23 42.60 -18.99
C SER A 948 -22.83 43.70 -18.10
N PRO A 949 -24.11 44.04 -18.26
CA PRO A 949 -24.73 45.08 -17.44
C PRO A 949 -24.73 44.68 -15.96
N PRO A 950 -24.43 45.62 -15.05
CA PRO A 950 -24.37 45.34 -13.62
C PRO A 950 -25.76 45.18 -12.99
N THR A 951 -26.83 45.69 -13.62
CA THR A 951 -28.24 45.59 -13.17
C THR A 951 -29.20 45.40 -14.35
N SER A 952 -30.41 44.89 -14.06
CA SER A 952 -31.54 44.74 -15.02
C SER A 952 -32.00 46.07 -15.65
N ASP A 953 -31.71 47.19 -15.00
CA ASP A 953 -32.24 48.51 -15.35
C ASP A 953 -31.22 49.35 -16.16
N THR A 954 -29.99 48.85 -16.34
CA THR A 954 -28.92 49.51 -17.08
C THR A 954 -28.82 48.93 -18.49
N ALA A 955 -28.90 49.79 -19.52
CA ALA A 955 -28.70 49.38 -20.91
C ALA A 955 -27.27 48.80 -21.10
N PRO A 956 -27.12 47.72 -21.88
CA PRO A 956 -25.81 47.14 -22.14
C PRO A 956 -24.95 48.12 -22.97
N VAL A 957 -23.66 48.22 -22.66
CA VAL A 957 -22.71 49.16 -23.29
C VAL A 957 -22.58 48.90 -24.81
N PHE A 958 -22.71 47.63 -25.21
CA PHE A 958 -22.71 47.17 -26.60
C PHE A 958 -23.85 46.16 -26.80
N GLY A 959 -24.20 45.86 -28.06
CA GLY A 959 -25.14 44.78 -28.36
C GLY A 959 -24.63 43.45 -27.78
N MET A 960 -25.50 42.70 -27.08
CA MET A 960 -25.12 41.45 -26.40
C MET A 960 -24.52 40.41 -27.36
N SER A 961 -24.94 40.41 -28.64
CA SER A 961 -24.34 39.58 -29.70
C SER A 961 -22.88 39.92 -29.98
N PHE A 962 -22.51 41.19 -29.93
CA PHE A 962 -21.12 41.64 -30.11
C PHE A 962 -20.25 41.24 -28.91
N ILE A 963 -20.80 41.35 -27.69
CA ILE A 963 -20.13 40.94 -26.45
C ILE A 963 -19.76 39.45 -26.49
N LEU A 964 -20.73 38.59 -26.81
CA LEU A 964 -20.51 37.15 -26.92
C LEU A 964 -19.55 36.79 -28.06
N LEU A 965 -19.58 37.52 -29.18
CA LEU A 965 -18.67 37.28 -30.31
C LEU A 965 -17.21 37.53 -29.92
N VAL A 966 -16.93 38.67 -29.27
CA VAL A 966 -15.56 38.99 -28.80
C VAL A 966 -15.07 37.99 -27.77
N TYR A 967 -15.92 37.61 -26.80
CA TYR A 967 -15.61 36.58 -25.82
C TYR A 967 -15.29 35.22 -26.47
N THR A 968 -16.08 34.83 -27.47
CA THR A 968 -15.88 33.57 -28.19
C THR A 968 -14.55 33.57 -28.93
N LEU A 969 -14.22 34.65 -29.64
CA LEU A 969 -12.95 34.79 -30.35
C LEU A 969 -11.75 34.71 -29.39
N LEU A 970 -11.76 35.51 -28.31
CA LEU A 970 -10.67 35.51 -27.32
C LEU A 970 -10.49 34.12 -26.68
N SER A 971 -11.58 33.45 -26.38
CA SER A 971 -11.55 32.14 -25.72
C SER A 971 -11.11 31.02 -26.67
N ILE A 972 -11.51 31.03 -27.95
CA ILE A 972 -11.02 30.08 -28.96
C ILE A 972 -9.55 30.32 -29.25
N SER A 973 -9.11 31.58 -29.35
CA SER A 973 -7.68 31.91 -29.48
C SER A 973 -6.88 31.40 -28.27
N SER A 974 -7.43 31.50 -27.05
CA SER A 974 -6.78 30.97 -25.85
C SER A 974 -6.64 29.44 -25.90
N SER A 975 -7.68 28.71 -26.30
CA SER A 975 -7.59 27.25 -26.41
C SER A 975 -6.62 26.82 -27.50
N LEU A 976 -6.55 27.54 -28.63
CA LEU A 976 -5.55 27.29 -29.67
C LEU A 976 -4.11 27.45 -29.15
N CYS A 977 -3.86 28.44 -28.28
CA CYS A 977 -2.55 28.60 -27.62
C CYS A 977 -2.19 27.38 -26.75
N VAL A 978 -3.18 26.75 -26.09
CA VAL A 978 -2.96 25.50 -25.36
C VAL A 978 -2.56 24.36 -26.29
N LEU A 979 -3.19 24.25 -27.47
CA LEU A 979 -2.83 23.22 -28.45
C LEU A 979 -1.39 23.41 -28.96
N VAL A 980 -1.00 24.64 -29.28
CA VAL A 980 0.37 24.97 -29.69
C VAL A 980 1.36 24.64 -28.56
N ARG A 981 1.06 25.05 -27.32
CA ARG A 981 1.91 24.74 -26.16
C ARG A 981 2.04 23.24 -25.95
N ALA A 982 0.93 22.50 -25.89
CA ALA A 982 0.93 21.07 -25.61
C ALA A 982 1.68 20.27 -26.69
N THR A 983 1.54 20.65 -27.96
CA THR A 983 2.29 20.01 -29.06
C THR A 983 3.79 20.34 -29.02
N LEU A 984 4.17 21.59 -28.71
CA LEU A 984 5.58 21.97 -28.55
C LEU A 984 6.25 21.26 -27.37
N VAL A 985 5.55 21.14 -26.24
CA VAL A 985 6.01 20.37 -25.07
C VAL A 985 6.15 18.89 -25.44
N ALA A 986 5.17 18.32 -26.16
CA ALA A 986 5.23 16.93 -26.66
C ALA A 986 6.43 16.65 -27.54
N ILE A 987 6.70 17.53 -28.51
CA ILE A 987 7.85 17.39 -29.42
C ILE A 987 9.17 17.50 -28.64
N THR A 988 9.27 18.49 -27.75
CA THR A 988 10.50 18.77 -26.99
C THR A 988 10.79 17.65 -25.99
N GLY A 989 9.81 17.25 -25.19
CA GLY A 989 9.94 16.18 -24.21
C GLY A 989 10.27 14.83 -24.85
N LEU A 990 9.53 14.44 -25.90
CA LEU A 990 9.77 13.16 -26.58
C LEU A 990 11.15 13.11 -27.27
N SER A 991 11.57 14.21 -27.90
CA SER A 991 12.91 14.31 -28.51
C SER A 991 14.02 14.25 -27.45
N THR A 992 13.82 14.89 -26.30
CA THR A 992 14.77 14.89 -25.19
C THR A 992 14.90 13.49 -24.59
N ALA A 993 13.77 12.83 -24.32
CA ALA A 993 13.72 11.46 -23.82
C ALA A 993 14.40 10.48 -24.78
N GLN A 994 14.21 10.63 -26.10
CA GLN A 994 14.88 9.81 -27.10
C GLN A 994 16.41 10.01 -27.07
N LYS A 995 16.88 11.26 -27.00
CA LYS A 995 18.32 11.55 -26.98
C LYS A 995 18.99 11.04 -25.70
N LEU A 996 18.36 11.25 -24.55
CA LEU A 996 18.81 10.71 -23.27
C LEU A 996 18.88 9.18 -23.28
N PHE A 997 17.85 8.52 -23.82
CA PHE A 997 17.82 7.06 -23.92
C PHE A 997 18.96 6.51 -24.78
N THR A 998 19.19 7.07 -25.97
CA THR A 998 20.26 6.62 -26.87
C THR A 998 21.63 6.83 -26.23
N ASN A 999 21.87 8.01 -25.63
CA ASN A 999 23.13 8.30 -24.96
C ASN A 999 23.38 7.33 -23.79
N MET A 1000 22.36 7.07 -22.97
CA MET A 1000 22.44 6.11 -21.87
C MET A 1000 22.71 4.69 -22.38
N LEU A 1001 22.01 4.25 -23.42
CA LEU A 1001 22.17 2.90 -23.98
C LEU A 1001 23.59 2.69 -24.54
N HIS A 1002 24.13 3.68 -25.25
CA HIS A 1002 25.50 3.64 -25.79
C HIS A 1002 26.54 3.63 -24.67
N SER A 1003 26.37 4.48 -23.65
CA SER A 1003 27.27 4.51 -22.50
C SER A 1003 27.25 3.19 -21.73
N LEU A 1004 26.08 2.59 -21.57
CA LEU A 1004 25.92 1.35 -20.82
C LEU A 1004 26.56 0.15 -21.55
N LEU A 1005 26.36 0.01 -22.86
CA LEU A 1005 26.97 -1.09 -23.61
C LEU A 1005 28.50 -0.97 -23.68
N ARG A 1006 29.03 0.26 -23.66
CA ARG A 1006 30.48 0.51 -23.61
C ARG A 1006 31.12 0.32 -22.22
N ALA A 1007 30.34 0.24 -21.14
CA ALA A 1007 30.87 0.12 -19.78
C ALA A 1007 31.67 -1.19 -19.57
N PRO A 1008 32.77 -1.19 -18.80
CA PRO A 1008 33.57 -2.39 -18.54
C PRO A 1008 32.80 -3.43 -17.70
N MET A 1009 33.23 -4.70 -17.70
CA MET A 1009 32.58 -5.77 -16.91
C MET A 1009 32.54 -5.46 -15.41
N ALA A 1010 33.56 -4.80 -14.88
CA ALA A 1010 33.62 -4.36 -13.48
C ALA A 1010 32.39 -3.51 -13.06
N PHE A 1011 31.80 -2.75 -13.98
CA PHE A 1011 30.57 -1.99 -13.71
C PHE A 1011 29.36 -2.89 -13.47
N PHE A 1012 29.24 -3.99 -14.24
CA PHE A 1012 28.13 -4.93 -14.14
C PHE A 1012 28.27 -5.87 -12.94
N ASP A 1013 29.50 -6.18 -12.53
CA ASP A 1013 29.76 -6.99 -11.35
C ASP A 1013 29.49 -6.22 -10.05
N SER A 1014 29.76 -4.91 -10.04
CA SER A 1014 29.52 -4.02 -8.88
C SER A 1014 28.09 -3.46 -8.80
N THR A 1015 27.41 -3.33 -9.94
CA THR A 1015 26.06 -2.76 -10.02
C THR A 1015 25.02 -3.85 -10.32
N PRO A 1016 24.13 -4.18 -9.37
CA PRO A 1016 23.09 -5.18 -9.58
C PRO A 1016 22.24 -4.89 -10.81
N THR A 1017 22.00 -5.92 -11.63
CA THR A 1017 21.19 -5.83 -12.85
C THR A 1017 19.79 -5.26 -12.58
N GLY A 1018 19.21 -5.57 -11.42
CA GLY A 1018 17.94 -5.01 -10.97
C GLY A 1018 17.96 -3.48 -10.80
N ARG A 1019 19.09 -2.89 -10.37
CA ARG A 1019 19.23 -1.43 -10.25
C ARG A 1019 19.32 -0.74 -11.59
N ILE A 1020 20.06 -1.33 -12.54
CA ILE A 1020 20.17 -0.85 -13.92
C ILE A 1020 18.79 -0.90 -14.60
N LEU A 1021 18.07 -2.02 -14.43
CA LEU A 1021 16.70 -2.19 -14.92
C LEU A 1021 15.75 -1.19 -14.27
N ASN A 1022 15.86 -0.96 -12.95
CA ASN A 1022 15.01 -0.01 -12.24
C ASN A 1022 15.27 1.43 -12.70
N ARG A 1023 16.53 1.85 -12.86
CA ARG A 1023 16.85 3.15 -13.47
C ARG A 1023 16.27 3.25 -14.88
N LYS A 1024 16.46 2.25 -15.74
CA LYS A 1024 15.89 2.27 -17.10
C LYS A 1024 14.36 2.24 -17.13
N LYS A 1025 13.71 1.57 -16.17
CA LYS A 1025 12.25 1.47 -16.06
C LYS A 1025 11.68 2.75 -15.47
N THR A 1026 12.07 3.10 -14.26
CA THR A 1026 11.52 4.22 -13.48
C THR A 1026 11.91 5.57 -14.05
N VAL A 1027 13.18 5.77 -14.44
CA VAL A 1027 13.63 7.07 -14.95
C VAL A 1027 12.99 7.35 -16.32
N MET A 1028 12.90 6.35 -17.20
CA MET A 1028 12.22 6.53 -18.49
C MET A 1028 10.70 6.63 -18.32
N GLU A 1029 10.09 5.85 -17.43
CA GLU A 1029 8.66 5.97 -17.11
C GLU A 1029 8.32 7.34 -16.54
N GLU A 1030 9.16 7.89 -15.68
CA GLU A 1030 8.92 9.21 -15.10
C GLU A 1030 9.14 10.33 -16.13
N TYR A 1031 10.20 10.27 -16.95
CA TYR A 1031 10.38 11.25 -18.03
C TYR A 1031 9.30 11.17 -19.11
N GLU A 1032 8.72 9.99 -19.36
CA GLU A 1032 7.69 9.79 -20.40
C GLU A 1032 6.26 9.97 -19.88
N ASN A 1033 5.96 9.67 -18.61
CA ASN A 1033 4.60 9.76 -18.05
C ASN A 1033 4.37 10.93 -17.09
N LYS A 1034 5.38 11.52 -16.43
CA LYS A 1034 5.16 12.63 -15.47
C LYS A 1034 5.24 14.03 -16.10
N GLU A 1035 5.76 14.16 -17.32
CA GLU A 1035 5.80 15.45 -18.04
C GLU A 1035 4.58 15.71 -18.93
N PHE A 1036 3.59 14.80 -18.97
CA PHE A 1036 2.45 14.88 -19.89
C PHE A 1036 1.07 14.80 -19.24
#